data_AF-A0A1L9MY91-F1
#
_entry.id   AF-A0A1L9MY91-F1
#
_cell.length_a   1.000
_cell.length_b   1.000
_cell.length_c   1.000
_cell.angle_alpha   90.00
_cell.angle_beta   90.00
_cell.angle_gamma   90.00
#
_symmetry.space_group_name_H-M   'P 1'
#
loop_
_entity.id
_entity.type
_entity.pdbx_description
1 polymer ?
#
loop_
_entity_poly.entity_id
_entity_poly.type
_entity_poly.pdbx_seq_one_letter_code
_entity_poly.pdbx_strand_id
1 'polypeptide(L)'
;MIRLLPNHDKDKDAEIECELFNYDLTSRSGADSHLYEALSYVWGSSTRSRTIKLNNCAFPVTENLYLALSRLRNRQLERTLWVDAICIDQSNRDEKAKQIPLMRTIYAQAQHVIVWLGEAYENGDKALEALRCLAEGQDVDIRGCGALCVKLFERAWFRRIWVLQEVGVALHIYIMCGSAQINGYAFCEGLKRLDRHLDCQELIGPVAFLIKGALVRPKYEPGSRGTLTIGELVGMYCYHNATEKHDKIYALLGLSADPMTPALTPNYVLPWNQVFKQVTNYIFPDCSVETWPGSDIVIIRGKGRALGHICSVQRVSDFGQQKVKVYLNDTARSIGYESEWEASWELQTFAQTFKPGDIIFLLQGDSKPSVIRLCKDHFRIITPAVTLCKRRPRESPEGTSRRWHTLGGSCDILLAWRIPLNNDTRSQKWPETELLDMVPAYQGQSLEAEYRRNNITRIMASVAMGALALKKPEDKDIAHLLATSGTDDSIASRLTKASAKDIRCFPDKRLQIFFPCEQDDLSISEEMVKSVAENIGPCGYIIIELLFQLQGGNLPISEEVVEAAARNSGDYGHLVMKTIYRHRGEFFPISEKAVMAAAGNTGKRGTKLLKLLFKSQGEALPVSEEVIKAAAMSDEICGHEIFKIIVRHGDKHLLVSEEVCKSTMGNTRWGDKNLRYLVENWERKVHISEGLLIAAARNNIWGHTILEILFQHGEASLQMSEEVLEATSRNNFGHRILELLFRHGLKTPPISEEVIKAMAGHLGGELMLELLFQYTEEKILISEDVVKEAAGNRMVGDRVLHLLFQKEGNRLPVTEEVVKTAAGNYHGHSQLKLLFQHRGVSLAISEKVVEAAAGNGDNGHAVMELLFQQKGEKLPVTEEVVKTAAGNDHQGHKIMECLLQQKGKSLPVTEEVVKRATGNELCGDYMMELLFRQRGEKLPVTEDVVKAAAGNEIRGDRIMELLFQQRGERLPVTEDVVKAAAENLRCRSYIMELLFQQRGGILPVTEEVSEAAAEDTCCGSTSNSEIPESAESAESAESSDSSDSTDHSQSSARPESSENLLSWFGMVGK
;
A
#
# COMPACT_ATOMS: atom_id res chain seq x y z
N MET A 1 0.69 4.94 61.71
CA MET A 1 0.95 3.51 61.44
C MET A 1 0.59 2.71 62.67
N ILE A 2 0.49 1.39 62.56
CA ILE A 2 0.28 0.51 63.71
C ILE A 2 1.55 -0.27 64.04
N ARG A 3 1.78 -0.52 65.33
CA ARG A 3 2.73 -1.50 65.83
C ARG A 3 1.92 -2.72 66.27
N LEU A 4 2.08 -3.83 65.57
CA LEU A 4 1.48 -5.12 65.91
C LEU A 4 2.36 -5.80 66.96
N LEU A 5 1.81 -6.01 68.16
CA LEU A 5 2.56 -6.53 69.31
C LEU A 5 2.74 -8.05 69.22
N PRO A 6 3.86 -8.58 69.74
CA PRO A 6 4.12 -10.01 69.75
C PRO A 6 3.17 -10.73 70.71
N ASN A 7 2.97 -12.01 70.47
CA ASN A 7 2.28 -12.89 71.41
C ASN A 7 3.31 -13.71 72.21
N HIS A 8 3.50 -13.34 73.48
CA HIS A 8 4.41 -14.03 74.39
C HIS A 8 3.89 -15.39 74.87
N ASP A 9 2.57 -15.62 74.78
CA ASP A 9 1.93 -16.89 75.13
C ASP A 9 1.82 -17.82 73.90
N LYS A 10 1.91 -19.14 74.13
CA LYS A 10 1.82 -20.16 73.05
C LYS A 10 0.41 -20.29 72.44
N ASP A 11 -0.55 -19.50 72.90
CA ASP A 11 -1.94 -19.57 72.49
C ASP A 11 -2.15 -18.88 71.13
N LYS A 12 -2.60 -19.64 70.13
CA LYS A 12 -2.90 -19.10 68.79
C LYS A 12 -4.15 -18.22 68.78
N ASP A 13 -5.01 -18.37 69.77
CA ASP A 13 -6.26 -17.62 69.93
C ASP A 13 -6.09 -16.39 70.83
N ALA A 14 -4.84 -16.11 71.27
CA ALA A 14 -4.54 -14.91 72.05
C ALA A 14 -4.97 -13.65 71.29
N GLU A 15 -5.61 -12.75 72.02
CA GLU A 15 -6.15 -11.49 71.49
C GLU A 15 -5.06 -10.70 70.74
N ILE A 16 -5.42 -10.12 69.59
CA ILE A 16 -4.48 -9.34 68.78
C ILE A 16 -4.40 -7.93 69.37
N GLU A 17 -3.19 -7.49 69.70
CA GLU A 17 -2.94 -6.17 70.27
C GLU A 17 -2.08 -5.32 69.33
N CYS A 18 -2.51 -4.07 69.12
CA CYS A 18 -1.89 -3.09 68.24
C CYS A 18 -1.79 -1.72 68.92
N GLU A 19 -0.73 -0.96 68.63
CA GLU A 19 -0.60 0.45 69.02
C GLU A 19 -0.62 1.36 67.78
N LEU A 20 -1.49 2.35 67.73
CA LEU A 20 -1.52 3.37 66.67
C LEU A 20 -0.61 4.54 67.07
N PHE A 21 0.33 4.90 66.19
CA PHE A 21 1.28 5.98 66.44
C PHE A 21 1.62 6.78 65.16
N ASN A 22 2.14 7.99 65.34
CA ASN A 22 2.57 8.86 64.25
C ASN A 22 3.93 8.39 63.72
N TYR A 23 4.02 8.19 62.39
CA TYR A 23 5.24 7.77 61.71
C TYR A 23 5.66 8.86 60.73
N ASP A 24 6.92 9.30 60.80
CA ASP A 24 7.45 10.33 59.92
C ASP A 24 7.98 9.72 58.60
N LEU A 25 7.35 10.12 57.49
CA LEU A 25 7.72 9.71 56.13
C LEU A 25 8.85 10.57 55.51
N THR A 26 9.28 11.64 56.20
CA THR A 26 10.27 12.60 55.68
C THR A 26 11.71 12.32 56.15
N SER A 27 11.87 11.70 57.31
CA SER A 27 13.17 11.37 57.89
C SER A 27 13.87 10.20 57.16
N ARG A 28 14.58 10.49 56.07
CA ARG A 28 15.53 9.57 55.43
C ARG A 28 16.92 9.76 56.04
N SER A 29 17.26 8.99 57.06
CA SER A 29 18.59 9.00 57.68
C SER A 29 19.52 8.02 56.96
N GLY A 30 20.28 8.47 55.96
CA GLY A 30 21.32 7.64 55.33
C GLY A 30 20.79 6.41 54.57
N ALA A 31 21.66 5.43 54.31
CA ALA A 31 21.49 4.36 53.32
C ALA A 31 20.32 3.36 53.52
N ASP A 32 19.48 3.51 54.56
CA ASP A 32 18.46 2.53 54.93
C ASP A 32 17.02 2.99 54.59
N SER A 33 16.25 2.08 54.02
CA SER A 33 14.81 2.20 53.75
C SER A 33 14.00 2.29 55.05
N HIS A 34 12.79 2.86 55.00
CA HIS A 34 11.87 2.81 56.14
C HIS A 34 11.60 1.37 56.59
N LEU A 35 11.40 1.16 57.89
CA LEU A 35 11.24 -0.17 58.52
C LEU A 35 9.79 -0.67 58.64
N TYR A 36 8.83 0.06 58.07
CA TYR A 36 7.43 -0.38 58.08
C TYR A 36 7.10 -1.19 56.83
N GLU A 37 6.09 -2.04 56.95
CA GLU A 37 5.52 -2.77 55.83
C GLU A 37 4.07 -2.34 55.59
N ALA A 38 3.61 -2.41 54.35
CA ALA A 38 2.25 -2.01 53.99
C ALA A 38 1.42 -3.24 53.59
N LEU A 39 0.21 -3.36 54.13
CA LEU A 39 -0.68 -4.49 53.88
C LEU A 39 -1.64 -4.18 52.72
N SER A 40 -1.52 -4.93 51.62
CA SER A 40 -2.46 -4.96 50.50
C SER A 40 -3.40 -6.15 50.64
N TYR A 41 -4.69 -5.92 50.81
CA TYR A 41 -5.68 -6.98 51.04
C TYR A 41 -7.09 -6.56 50.58
N VAL A 42 -8.00 -7.54 50.47
CA VAL A 42 -9.43 -7.27 50.25
C VAL A 42 -10.12 -7.10 51.59
N TRP A 43 -10.88 -6.02 51.77
CA TRP A 43 -11.58 -5.82 53.05
C TRP A 43 -12.61 -6.92 53.34
N GLY A 44 -13.19 -7.51 52.30
CA GLY A 44 -14.15 -8.60 52.38
C GLY A 44 -15.55 -8.08 52.69
N SER A 45 -16.27 -8.79 53.55
CA SER A 45 -17.56 -8.33 54.06
C SER A 45 -17.43 -6.95 54.73
N SER A 46 -18.43 -6.08 54.55
CA SER A 46 -18.53 -4.82 55.29
C SER A 46 -18.81 -5.02 56.78
N THR A 47 -19.20 -6.24 57.18
CA THR A 47 -19.41 -6.62 58.57
C THR A 47 -18.09 -6.74 59.32
N ARG A 48 -17.89 -5.88 60.33
CA ARG A 48 -16.73 -5.95 61.24
C ARG A 48 -17.01 -6.95 62.37
N SER A 49 -16.91 -8.23 62.06
CA SER A 49 -17.31 -9.35 62.91
C SER A 49 -16.29 -9.77 63.98
N ARG A 50 -15.06 -9.24 63.94
CA ARG A 50 -13.98 -9.57 64.89
C ARG A 50 -13.51 -8.31 65.60
N THR A 51 -12.88 -8.46 66.76
CA THR A 51 -12.37 -7.36 67.58
C THR A 51 -10.89 -7.58 67.85
N ILE A 52 -10.11 -6.50 67.78
CA ILE A 52 -8.71 -6.42 68.24
C ILE A 52 -8.59 -5.37 69.33
N LYS A 53 -7.51 -5.37 70.10
CA LYS A 53 -7.14 -4.24 70.98
C LYS A 53 -6.28 -3.25 70.21
N LEU A 54 -6.76 -2.03 70.05
CA LEU A 54 -6.00 -0.91 69.48
C LEU A 54 -5.82 0.17 70.55
N ASN A 55 -4.58 0.50 70.92
CA ASN A 55 -4.28 1.41 72.03
C ASN A 55 -5.03 1.04 73.33
N ASN A 56 -5.06 -0.26 73.66
CA ASN A 56 -5.81 -0.84 74.78
C ASN A 56 -7.35 -0.69 74.72
N CYS A 57 -7.91 -0.24 73.59
CA CYS A 57 -9.34 -0.14 73.37
C CYS A 57 -9.83 -1.23 72.41
N ALA A 58 -11.02 -1.78 72.64
CA ALA A 58 -11.65 -2.71 71.70
C ALA A 58 -11.95 -1.99 70.37
N PHE A 59 -11.40 -2.52 69.27
CA PHE A 59 -11.56 -1.97 67.93
C PHE A 59 -12.09 -3.04 66.97
N PRO A 60 -13.26 -2.84 66.35
CA PRO A 60 -13.86 -3.81 65.45
C PRO A 60 -13.15 -3.81 64.09
N VAL A 61 -12.83 -4.99 63.57
CA VAL A 61 -12.20 -5.23 62.27
C VAL A 61 -12.97 -6.29 61.47
N THR A 62 -12.75 -6.34 60.15
CA THR A 62 -13.30 -7.42 59.33
C THR A 62 -12.57 -8.73 59.61
N GLU A 63 -13.25 -9.85 59.36
CA GLU A 63 -12.64 -11.18 59.55
C GLU A 63 -11.37 -11.36 58.73
N ASN A 64 -11.35 -10.90 57.47
CA ASN A 64 -10.16 -11.03 56.62
C ASN A 64 -8.96 -10.25 57.17
N LEU A 65 -9.18 -9.04 57.72
CA LEU A 65 -8.11 -8.27 58.35
C LEU A 65 -7.62 -8.94 59.65
N TYR A 66 -8.53 -9.46 60.47
CA TYR A 66 -8.17 -10.19 61.68
C TYR A 66 -7.26 -11.39 61.37
N LEU A 67 -7.64 -12.18 60.36
CA LEU A 67 -6.85 -13.33 59.90
C LEU A 67 -5.49 -12.89 59.37
N ALA A 68 -5.42 -11.83 58.57
CA ALA A 68 -4.15 -11.27 58.09
C ALA A 68 -3.24 -10.86 59.26
N LEU A 69 -3.73 -10.07 60.21
CA LEU A 69 -2.96 -9.64 61.38
C LEU A 69 -2.50 -10.82 62.23
N SER A 70 -3.36 -11.82 62.44
CA SER A 70 -3.00 -13.04 63.17
C SER A 70 -1.85 -13.79 62.51
N ARG A 71 -1.85 -13.90 61.18
CA ARG A 71 -0.80 -14.54 60.39
C ARG A 71 0.50 -13.75 60.37
N LEU A 72 0.41 -12.42 60.35
CA LEU A 72 1.56 -11.52 60.30
C LEU A 72 2.21 -11.29 61.66
N ARG A 73 1.49 -11.56 62.75
CA ARG A 73 1.97 -11.42 64.14
C ARG A 73 3.10 -12.43 64.40
N ASN A 74 4.27 -11.90 64.74
CA ASN A 74 5.40 -12.71 65.20
C ASN A 74 5.25 -13.02 66.70
N ARG A 75 5.89 -14.09 67.18
CA ARG A 75 5.85 -14.50 68.59
C ARG A 75 6.78 -13.69 69.50
N GLN A 76 7.84 -13.11 68.93
CA GLN A 76 8.94 -12.52 69.69
C GLN A 76 9.17 -11.05 69.35
N LEU A 77 8.85 -10.65 68.13
CA LEU A 77 9.15 -9.31 67.62
C LEU A 77 7.86 -8.56 67.32
N GLU A 78 7.82 -7.29 67.72
CA GLU A 78 6.82 -6.36 67.22
C GLU A 78 7.04 -6.07 65.73
N ARG A 79 5.97 -5.68 65.04
CA ARG A 79 6.00 -5.40 63.60
C ARG A 79 5.32 -4.07 63.31
N THR A 80 5.97 -3.18 62.57
CA THR A 80 5.37 -1.91 62.16
C THR A 80 4.65 -2.08 60.83
N LEU A 81 3.33 -1.88 60.83
CA LEU A 81 2.48 -2.06 59.67
C LEU A 81 1.70 -0.78 59.34
N TRP A 82 1.50 -0.54 58.05
CA TRP A 82 0.46 0.36 57.57
C TRP A 82 -0.73 -0.46 57.06
N VAL A 83 -1.90 -0.19 57.64
CA VAL A 83 -3.17 -0.84 57.31
C VAL A 83 -4.21 0.24 57.11
N ASP A 84 -4.70 0.41 55.89
CA ASP A 84 -5.64 1.47 55.48
C ASP A 84 -6.90 1.56 56.36
N ALA A 85 -7.51 0.42 56.69
CA ALA A 85 -8.75 0.35 57.47
C ALA A 85 -8.58 0.76 58.95
N ILE A 86 -7.34 0.83 59.44
CA ILE A 86 -7.02 1.25 60.82
C ILE A 86 -6.34 2.64 60.83
N CYS A 87 -5.45 2.90 59.86
CA CYS A 87 -4.63 4.11 59.81
C CYS A 87 -5.35 5.32 59.19
N ILE A 88 -6.49 5.13 58.55
CA ILE A 88 -7.32 6.20 57.97
C ILE A 88 -8.70 6.13 58.61
N ASP A 89 -9.24 7.26 59.06
CA ASP A 89 -10.65 7.34 59.43
C ASP A 89 -11.54 7.25 58.19
N GLN A 90 -12.04 6.04 57.95
CA GLN A 90 -12.87 5.72 56.79
C GLN A 90 -14.24 6.44 56.80
N SER A 91 -14.66 6.99 57.95
CA SER A 91 -15.91 7.74 58.07
C SER A 91 -15.74 9.23 57.73
N ASN A 92 -14.51 9.75 57.81
CA ASN A 92 -14.18 11.14 57.56
C ASN A 92 -13.76 11.35 56.10
N ARG A 93 -14.68 11.87 55.28
CA ARG A 93 -14.43 12.12 53.84
C ARG A 93 -13.32 13.15 53.58
N ASP A 94 -13.17 14.15 54.45
CA ASP A 94 -12.15 15.19 54.30
C ASP A 94 -10.76 14.66 54.63
N GLU A 95 -10.65 13.82 55.66
CA GLU A 95 -9.41 13.09 55.93
C GLU A 95 -9.09 12.14 54.78
N LYS A 96 -10.06 11.32 54.34
CA LYS A 96 -9.87 10.38 53.23
C LYS A 96 -9.36 11.08 51.97
N ALA A 97 -9.92 12.23 51.61
CA ALA A 97 -9.47 13.03 50.46
C ALA A 97 -8.02 13.52 50.60
N LYS A 98 -7.53 13.77 51.82
CA LYS A 98 -6.13 14.13 52.10
C LYS A 98 -5.20 12.92 52.17
N GLN A 99 -5.67 11.78 52.65
CA GLN A 99 -4.88 10.55 52.84
C GLN A 99 -4.66 9.79 51.53
N ILE A 100 -5.63 9.77 50.61
CA ILE A 100 -5.52 9.04 49.33
C ILE A 100 -4.28 9.46 48.52
N PRO A 101 -3.98 10.77 48.33
CA PRO A 101 -2.75 11.18 47.67
C PRO A 101 -1.47 10.68 48.35
N LEU A 102 -1.49 10.47 49.68
CA LEU A 102 -0.35 9.95 50.44
C LEU A 102 -0.13 8.45 50.27
N MET A 103 -1.15 7.67 49.87
CA MET A 103 -1.03 6.22 49.70
C MET A 103 0.10 5.85 48.73
N ARG A 104 0.34 6.64 47.67
CA ARG A 104 1.47 6.41 46.74
C ARG A 104 2.78 6.40 47.50
N THR A 105 3.03 7.45 48.29
CA THR A 105 4.25 7.59 49.08
C THR A 105 4.40 6.45 50.07
N ILE A 106 3.32 6.08 50.75
CA ILE A 106 3.33 5.02 51.78
C ILE A 106 3.68 3.66 51.16
N TYR A 107 3.03 3.26 50.07
CA TYR A 107 3.37 1.96 49.44
C TYR A 107 4.74 1.97 48.76
N ALA A 108 5.19 3.12 48.21
CA ALA A 108 6.47 3.22 47.53
C ALA A 108 7.67 3.22 48.49
N GLN A 109 7.47 3.70 49.71
CA GLN A 109 8.51 3.78 50.74
C GLN A 109 8.52 2.60 51.71
N ALA A 110 7.49 1.74 51.68
CA ALA A 110 7.42 0.55 52.53
C ALA A 110 8.62 -0.39 52.27
N GLN A 111 9.14 -1.00 53.34
CA GLN A 111 10.18 -2.02 53.24
C GLN A 111 9.71 -3.19 52.38
N HIS A 112 8.48 -3.66 52.66
CA HIS A 112 7.78 -4.66 51.90
C HIS A 112 6.29 -4.32 51.80
N VAL A 113 5.71 -4.61 50.64
CA VAL A 113 4.26 -4.65 50.46
C VAL A 113 3.82 -6.12 50.55
N ILE A 114 2.95 -6.40 51.51
CA ILE A 114 2.45 -7.73 51.79
C ILE A 114 1.08 -7.86 51.15
N VAL A 115 0.99 -8.68 50.11
CA VAL A 115 -0.26 -9.03 49.44
C VAL A 115 -0.88 -10.22 50.17
N TRP A 116 -1.98 -9.98 50.88
CA TRP A 116 -2.75 -11.02 51.56
C TRP A 116 -3.96 -11.43 50.73
N LEU A 117 -3.89 -12.63 50.15
CA LEU A 117 -4.95 -13.20 49.31
C LEU A 117 -6.07 -13.88 50.12
N GLY A 118 -5.93 -13.98 51.44
CA GLY A 118 -6.85 -14.72 52.32
C GLY A 118 -6.31 -16.09 52.74
N GLU A 119 -7.09 -16.79 53.58
CA GLU A 119 -6.77 -18.15 54.03
C GLU A 119 -6.72 -19.17 52.86
N ALA A 120 -6.24 -20.38 53.16
CA ALA A 120 -5.97 -21.47 52.21
C ALA A 120 -7.23 -22.14 51.61
N TYR A 121 -8.36 -21.43 51.52
CA TYR A 121 -9.56 -21.95 50.86
C TYR A 121 -9.29 -22.27 49.38
N GLU A 122 -10.00 -23.25 48.84
CA GLU A 122 -9.90 -23.66 47.43
C GLU A 122 -8.46 -24.01 46.98
N ASN A 123 -7.62 -24.49 47.90
CA ASN A 123 -6.22 -24.85 47.66
C ASN A 123 -5.33 -23.68 47.17
N GLY A 124 -5.63 -22.44 47.58
CA GLY A 124 -4.84 -21.27 47.18
C GLY A 124 -3.38 -21.30 47.65
N ASP A 125 -3.11 -21.97 48.77
CA ASP A 125 -1.76 -22.24 49.29
C ASP A 125 -0.98 -23.18 48.36
N LYS A 126 -1.61 -24.27 47.89
CA LYS A 126 -1.03 -25.19 46.90
C LYS A 126 -0.82 -24.51 45.55
N ALA A 127 -1.69 -23.58 45.16
CA ALA A 127 -1.52 -22.79 43.93
C ALA A 127 -0.27 -21.90 44.00
N LEU A 128 -0.04 -21.21 45.12
CA LEU A 128 1.19 -20.43 45.32
C LEU A 128 2.44 -21.32 45.36
N GLU A 129 2.36 -22.47 46.02
CA GLU A 129 3.45 -23.44 46.06
C GLU A 129 3.79 -23.99 44.67
N ALA A 130 2.79 -24.32 43.87
CA ALA A 130 2.96 -24.74 42.48
C ALA A 130 3.66 -23.66 41.64
N LEU A 131 3.25 -22.39 41.77
CA LEU A 131 3.93 -21.28 41.09
C LEU A 131 5.39 -21.13 41.55
N ARG A 132 5.68 -21.37 42.82
CA ARG A 132 7.05 -21.38 43.36
C ARG A 132 7.90 -22.49 42.73
N CYS A 133 7.41 -23.73 42.74
CA CYS A 133 8.09 -24.87 42.12
C CYS A 133 8.36 -24.63 40.63
N LEU A 134 7.38 -24.09 39.90
CA LEU A 134 7.54 -23.73 38.48
C LEU A 134 8.63 -22.67 38.30
N ALA A 135 8.65 -21.62 39.12
CA ALA A 135 9.66 -20.57 39.05
C ALA A 135 11.09 -21.12 39.25
N GLU A 136 11.24 -22.12 40.11
CA GLU A 136 12.50 -22.82 40.40
C GLU A 136 12.89 -23.86 39.32
N GLY A 137 12.04 -24.08 38.30
CA GLY A 137 12.29 -25.02 37.22
C GLY A 137 12.10 -26.50 37.60
N GLN A 138 11.33 -26.77 38.65
CA GLN A 138 10.98 -28.13 39.05
C GLN A 138 9.97 -28.74 38.05
N ASP A 139 10.01 -30.06 37.89
CA ASP A 139 9.06 -30.79 37.05
C ASP A 139 7.74 -30.99 37.81
N VAL A 140 6.70 -30.26 37.40
CA VAL A 140 5.38 -30.23 38.04
C VAL A 140 4.31 -30.41 36.98
N ASP A 141 3.20 -31.08 37.31
CA ASP A 141 2.05 -31.20 36.39
C ASP A 141 1.43 -29.83 36.10
N ILE A 142 1.83 -29.24 34.97
CA ILE A 142 1.44 -27.90 34.55
C ILE A 142 -0.08 -27.76 34.42
N ARG A 143 -0.80 -28.81 33.97
CA ARG A 143 -2.26 -28.75 33.84
C ARG A 143 -2.94 -28.73 35.20
N GLY A 144 -2.51 -29.58 36.12
CA GLY A 144 -2.97 -29.59 37.51
C GLY A 144 -2.69 -28.27 38.24
N CYS A 145 -1.47 -27.73 38.10
CA CYS A 145 -1.09 -26.41 38.62
C CYS A 145 -1.98 -25.30 38.07
N GLY A 146 -2.30 -25.38 36.79
CA GLY A 146 -3.20 -24.50 36.08
C GLY A 146 -4.57 -24.33 36.70
N ALA A 147 -5.26 -25.45 36.92
CA ALA A 147 -6.60 -25.45 37.51
C ALA A 147 -6.62 -24.80 38.92
N LEU A 148 -5.57 -25.04 39.71
CA LEU A 148 -5.39 -24.41 41.02
C LEU A 148 -5.17 -22.90 40.90
N CYS A 149 -4.33 -22.48 39.94
CA CYS A 149 -4.02 -21.07 39.73
C CYS A 149 -5.23 -20.26 39.22
N VAL A 150 -6.08 -20.84 38.37
CA VAL A 150 -7.32 -20.18 37.91
C VAL A 150 -8.20 -19.82 39.11
N LYS A 151 -8.41 -20.75 40.06
CA LYS A 151 -9.16 -20.48 41.30
C LYS A 151 -8.50 -19.43 42.18
N LEU A 152 -7.18 -19.42 42.25
CA LEU A 152 -6.46 -18.35 42.94
C LEU A 152 -6.71 -16.98 42.28
N PHE A 153 -6.65 -16.87 40.95
CA PHE A 153 -6.82 -15.61 40.22
C PHE A 153 -8.27 -15.12 40.15
N GLU A 154 -9.25 -15.99 40.40
CA GLU A 154 -10.66 -15.62 40.59
C GLU A 154 -10.89 -14.84 41.90
N ARG A 155 -9.95 -14.86 42.85
CA ARG A 155 -10.08 -14.13 44.12
C ARG A 155 -10.19 -12.63 43.88
N ALA A 156 -11.07 -11.99 44.66
CA ALA A 156 -11.42 -10.58 44.52
C ALA A 156 -10.23 -9.60 44.56
N TRP A 157 -9.10 -10.00 45.17
CA TRP A 157 -7.91 -9.16 45.25
C TRP A 157 -7.38 -8.79 43.86
N PHE A 158 -7.28 -9.75 42.95
CA PHE A 158 -6.77 -9.53 41.58
C PHE A 158 -7.65 -8.65 40.72
N ARG A 159 -8.90 -8.40 41.15
CA ARG A 159 -9.85 -7.54 40.44
C ARG A 159 -10.06 -6.20 41.11
N ARG A 160 -9.53 -5.94 42.31
CA ARG A 160 -9.79 -4.69 43.05
C ARG A 160 -8.94 -3.55 42.49
N ILE A 161 -9.52 -2.38 42.21
CA ILE A 161 -8.76 -1.30 41.57
C ILE A 161 -7.68 -0.70 42.47
N TRP A 162 -7.93 -0.63 43.78
CA TRP A 162 -6.97 -0.10 44.75
C TRP A 162 -5.65 -0.87 44.75
N VAL A 163 -5.67 -2.17 44.51
CA VAL A 163 -4.44 -3.00 44.58
C VAL A 163 -3.41 -2.60 43.54
N LEU A 164 -3.85 -1.98 42.43
CA LEU A 164 -2.97 -1.55 41.34
C LEU A 164 -1.97 -0.52 41.83
N GLN A 165 -2.41 0.48 42.59
CA GLN A 165 -1.48 1.45 43.16
C GLN A 165 -0.59 0.82 44.23
N GLU A 166 -1.13 -0.11 45.02
CA GLU A 166 -0.42 -0.75 46.13
C GLU A 166 0.77 -1.58 45.64
N VAL A 167 0.59 -2.38 44.59
CA VAL A 167 1.69 -3.18 43.99
C VAL A 167 2.42 -2.43 42.89
N GLY A 168 1.79 -1.42 42.29
CA GLY A 168 2.32 -0.65 41.16
C GLY A 168 3.42 0.35 41.53
N VAL A 169 3.58 0.66 42.82
CA VAL A 169 4.67 1.52 43.31
C VAL A 169 5.61 0.83 44.30
N ALA A 170 5.28 -0.39 44.74
CA ALA A 170 6.09 -1.17 45.67
C ALA A 170 7.48 -1.50 45.10
N LEU A 171 8.51 -1.47 45.95
CA LEU A 171 9.86 -1.95 45.59
C LEU A 171 10.02 -3.45 45.84
N HIS A 172 9.43 -3.96 46.92
CA HIS A 172 9.49 -5.38 47.29
C HIS A 172 8.10 -5.89 47.64
N ILE A 173 7.69 -7.00 47.02
CA ILE A 173 6.34 -7.56 47.15
C ILE A 173 6.44 -9.01 47.63
N TYR A 174 5.69 -9.34 48.68
CA TYR A 174 5.44 -10.72 49.11
C TYR A 174 3.97 -11.05 48.97
N ILE A 175 3.66 -12.18 48.36
CA ILE A 175 2.29 -12.65 48.14
C ILE A 175 2.06 -13.84 49.06
N MET A 176 1.00 -13.76 49.84
CA MET A 176 0.63 -14.73 50.87
C MET A 176 -0.78 -15.27 50.65
N CYS A 177 -0.94 -16.58 50.80
CA CYS A 177 -2.23 -17.25 50.88
C CYS A 177 -2.18 -18.34 51.96
N GLY A 178 -2.97 -18.18 53.01
CA GLY A 178 -2.85 -18.99 54.22
C GLY A 178 -1.44 -18.90 54.81
N SER A 179 -0.73 -20.04 54.87
CA SER A 179 0.68 -20.11 55.31
C SER A 179 1.69 -20.09 54.17
N ALA A 180 1.26 -20.23 52.92
CA ALA A 180 2.16 -20.21 51.77
C ALA A 180 2.54 -18.76 51.45
N GLN A 181 3.81 -18.56 51.08
CA GLN A 181 4.33 -17.25 50.69
C GLN A 181 5.27 -17.39 49.49
N ILE A 182 5.24 -16.40 48.60
CA ILE A 182 6.13 -16.30 47.44
C ILE A 182 6.52 -14.84 47.23
N ASN A 183 7.77 -14.59 46.82
CA ASN A 183 8.17 -13.24 46.43
C ASN A 183 7.59 -12.87 45.05
N GLY A 184 7.39 -11.58 44.78
CA GLY A 184 6.76 -11.11 43.55
C GLY A 184 7.49 -11.54 42.27
N TYR A 185 8.83 -11.65 42.30
CA TYR A 185 9.61 -12.12 41.14
C TYR A 185 9.32 -13.58 40.82
N ALA A 186 9.43 -14.46 41.81
CA ALA A 186 9.14 -15.89 41.66
C ALA A 186 7.68 -16.12 41.24
N PHE A 187 6.74 -15.31 41.74
CA PHE A 187 5.36 -15.34 41.28
C PHE A 187 5.23 -15.06 39.77
N CYS A 188 5.89 -14.01 39.27
CA CYS A 188 5.90 -13.70 37.84
C CYS A 188 6.65 -14.75 37.00
N GLU A 189 7.78 -15.28 37.48
CA GLU A 189 8.54 -16.32 36.78
C GLU A 189 7.79 -17.66 36.70
N GLY A 190 7.08 -18.03 37.76
CA GLY A 190 6.19 -19.19 37.78
C GLY A 190 5.01 -19.00 36.82
N LEU A 191 4.38 -17.82 36.83
CA LEU A 191 3.32 -17.46 35.90
C LEU A 191 3.77 -17.54 34.44
N LYS A 192 4.95 -17.00 34.09
CA LYS A 192 5.48 -17.02 32.72
C LYS A 192 5.62 -18.45 32.18
N ARG A 193 5.97 -19.41 33.03
CA ARG A 193 6.07 -20.83 32.67
C ARG A 193 4.70 -21.50 32.56
N LEU A 194 3.76 -21.12 33.44
CA LEU A 194 2.37 -21.62 33.41
C LEU A 194 1.59 -21.15 32.18
N ASP A 195 1.74 -19.87 31.83
CA ASP A 195 0.97 -19.18 30.79
C ASP A 195 1.22 -19.71 29.36
N ARG A 196 2.36 -20.41 29.15
CA ARG A 196 2.63 -21.15 27.91
C ARG A 196 1.61 -22.28 27.64
N HIS A 197 0.81 -22.65 28.63
CA HIS A 197 -0.10 -23.79 28.56
C HIS A 197 -1.57 -23.46 28.87
N LEU A 198 -1.89 -22.26 29.39
CA LEU A 198 -3.25 -21.86 29.81
C LEU A 198 -3.50 -20.35 29.63
N ASP A 199 -4.64 -19.97 29.03
CA ASP A 199 -5.03 -18.56 28.80
C ASP A 199 -5.59 -17.90 30.08
N CYS A 200 -4.74 -17.76 31.11
CA CYS A 200 -5.10 -17.10 32.37
C CYS A 200 -4.74 -15.60 32.41
N GLN A 201 -4.15 -15.08 31.33
CA GLN A 201 -3.72 -13.68 31.21
C GLN A 201 -4.85 -12.68 31.47
N GLU A 202 -6.08 -12.96 31.06
CA GLU A 202 -7.21 -12.05 31.29
C GLU A 202 -7.56 -11.88 32.78
N LEU A 203 -7.19 -12.85 33.62
CA LEU A 203 -7.42 -12.82 35.07
C LEU A 203 -6.33 -12.04 35.80
N ILE A 204 -5.07 -12.27 35.44
CA ILE A 204 -3.92 -11.85 36.24
C ILE A 204 -3.00 -10.82 35.56
N GLY A 205 -3.02 -10.73 34.23
CA GLY A 205 -2.10 -9.92 33.42
C GLY A 205 -1.89 -8.48 33.90
N PRO A 206 -2.95 -7.69 34.16
CA PRO A 206 -2.80 -6.29 34.56
C PRO A 206 -2.03 -6.13 35.88
N VAL A 207 -2.29 -7.01 36.85
CA VAL A 207 -1.64 -6.98 38.17
C VAL A 207 -0.24 -7.58 38.11
N ALA A 208 -0.05 -8.68 37.37
CA ALA A 208 1.27 -9.30 37.17
C ALA A 208 2.24 -8.38 36.44
N PHE A 209 1.78 -7.59 35.47
CA PHE A 209 2.59 -6.56 34.81
C PHE A 209 3.16 -5.56 35.83
N LEU A 210 2.32 -5.09 36.75
CA LEU A 210 2.74 -4.19 37.83
C LEU A 210 3.68 -4.91 38.82
N ILE A 211 3.44 -6.16 39.18
CA ILE A 211 4.32 -6.90 40.09
C ILE A 211 5.71 -7.10 39.45
N LYS A 212 5.78 -7.50 38.17
CA LYS A 212 7.04 -7.70 37.42
C LYS A 212 7.88 -6.42 37.39
N GLY A 213 7.23 -5.27 37.23
CA GLY A 213 7.90 -3.97 37.19
C GLY A 213 8.68 -3.62 38.47
N ALA A 214 8.33 -4.22 39.62
CA ALA A 214 8.96 -3.88 40.90
C ALA A 214 10.48 -4.03 40.93
N LEU A 215 11.05 -4.99 40.18
CA LEU A 215 12.48 -5.30 40.16
C LEU A 215 13.35 -4.25 39.44
N VAL A 216 12.73 -3.51 38.52
CA VAL A 216 13.42 -2.53 37.67
C VAL A 216 13.01 -1.10 38.01
N ARG A 217 12.19 -0.91 39.05
CA ARG A 217 11.77 0.43 39.50
C ARG A 217 12.97 1.17 40.10
N PRO A 218 13.16 2.46 39.75
CA PRO A 218 14.10 3.30 40.47
C PRO A 218 13.65 3.44 41.92
N LYS A 219 14.61 3.66 42.84
CA LYS A 219 14.28 3.99 44.24
C LYS A 219 13.34 5.20 44.26
N TYR A 220 12.33 5.17 45.12
CA TYR A 220 11.35 6.25 45.23
C TYR A 220 12.03 7.59 45.52
N GLU A 221 11.79 8.58 44.67
CA GLU A 221 12.16 9.98 44.90
C GLU A 221 10.92 10.76 45.32
N PRO A 222 10.96 11.54 46.43
CA PRO A 222 9.84 12.38 46.84
C PRO A 222 9.40 13.31 45.70
N GLY A 223 8.12 13.24 45.32
CA GLY A 223 7.58 14.04 44.22
C GLY A 223 7.72 13.41 42.82
N SER A 224 8.40 12.27 42.69
CA SER A 224 8.45 11.51 41.43
C SER A 224 7.07 11.01 41.03
N ARG A 225 6.70 11.24 39.76
CA ARG A 225 5.42 10.84 39.20
C ARG A 225 5.54 9.54 38.41
N GLY A 226 4.40 8.96 38.05
CA GLY A 226 4.39 7.80 37.16
C GLY A 226 4.87 8.14 35.76
N THR A 227 4.91 7.14 34.88
CA THR A 227 5.28 7.29 33.47
C THR A 227 4.08 7.32 32.52
N LEU A 228 2.91 6.90 32.98
CA LEU A 228 1.67 6.80 32.21
C LEU A 228 0.71 7.91 32.60
N THR A 229 -0.04 8.45 31.65
CA THR A 229 -1.09 9.43 31.93
C THR A 229 -2.31 8.75 32.57
N ILE A 230 -3.18 9.53 33.19
CA ILE A 230 -4.44 9.07 33.78
C ILE A 230 -5.35 8.47 32.71
N GLY A 231 -5.31 9.01 31.47
CA GLY A 231 -6.01 8.42 30.33
C GLY A 231 -5.53 7.01 30.03
N GLU A 232 -4.22 6.81 29.90
CA GLU A 232 -3.62 5.48 29.67
C GLU A 232 -4.00 4.51 30.81
N LEU A 233 -3.90 4.93 32.06
CA LEU A 233 -4.23 4.11 33.23
C LEU A 233 -5.70 3.73 33.30
N VAL A 234 -6.62 4.69 33.11
CA VAL A 234 -8.06 4.40 33.10
C VAL A 234 -8.39 3.46 31.93
N GLY A 235 -7.80 3.70 30.75
CA GLY A 235 -7.93 2.82 29.59
C GLY A 235 -7.45 1.40 29.86
N MET A 236 -6.38 1.21 30.62
CA MET A 236 -5.85 -0.11 30.98
C MET A 236 -6.70 -0.83 32.04
N TYR A 237 -7.18 -0.10 33.05
CA TYR A 237 -7.66 -0.71 34.29
C TYR A 237 -9.14 -0.50 34.59
N CYS A 238 -9.93 0.11 33.71
CA CYS A 238 -11.36 0.44 33.94
C CYS A 238 -12.25 -0.74 34.36
N TYR A 239 -11.89 -1.99 34.02
CA TYR A 239 -12.62 -3.20 34.41
C TYR A 239 -12.28 -3.73 35.82
N HIS A 240 -11.37 -3.09 36.57
CA HIS A 240 -11.15 -3.45 37.98
C HIS A 240 -12.29 -2.94 38.86
N ASN A 241 -12.75 -3.77 39.79
CA ASN A 241 -13.85 -3.52 40.71
C ASN A 241 -13.49 -2.44 41.73
N ALA A 242 -14.47 -1.59 42.03
CA ALA A 242 -14.29 -0.41 42.86
C ALA A 242 -15.54 -0.20 43.72
N THR A 243 -15.49 -0.40 45.04
CA THR A 243 -16.68 -0.29 45.91
C THR A 243 -17.43 1.03 45.71
N GLU A 244 -16.69 2.14 45.69
CA GLU A 244 -17.20 3.46 45.29
C GLU A 244 -16.85 3.72 43.81
N LYS A 245 -17.79 4.28 43.04
CA LYS A 245 -17.60 4.53 41.60
C LYS A 245 -16.40 5.44 41.33
N HIS A 246 -16.20 6.45 42.18
CA HIS A 246 -15.08 7.40 42.13
C HIS A 246 -13.70 6.73 42.17
N ASP A 247 -13.59 5.60 42.86
CA ASP A 247 -12.33 4.89 43.01
C ASP A 247 -11.83 4.33 41.67
N LYS A 248 -12.70 4.19 40.66
CA LYS A 248 -12.32 3.87 39.26
C LYS A 248 -11.27 4.83 38.69
N ILE A 249 -11.19 6.04 39.24
CA ILE A 249 -10.25 7.08 38.84
C ILE A 249 -9.26 7.34 39.98
N TYR A 250 -9.75 7.57 41.20
CA TYR A 250 -8.91 8.03 42.30
C TYR A 250 -7.85 7.01 42.73
N ALA A 251 -8.09 5.71 42.56
CA ALA A 251 -7.10 4.66 42.81
C ALA A 251 -5.95 4.64 41.80
N LEU A 252 -6.08 5.33 40.65
CA LEU A 252 -5.06 5.38 39.60
C LEU A 252 -4.21 6.66 39.68
N LEU A 253 -4.65 7.67 40.42
CA LEU A 253 -3.94 8.94 40.58
C LEU A 253 -2.52 8.74 41.11
N GLY A 254 -2.35 7.82 42.05
CA GLY A 254 -1.04 7.50 42.60
C GLY A 254 -0.16 6.69 41.65
N LEU A 255 -0.59 6.36 40.44
CA LEU A 255 0.23 5.78 39.36
C LEU A 255 0.45 6.75 38.20
N SER A 256 -0.26 7.88 38.17
CA SER A 256 -0.25 8.81 37.04
C SER A 256 1.01 9.69 36.99
N ALA A 257 1.41 10.03 35.77
CA ALA A 257 2.40 11.06 35.43
C ALA A 257 1.82 12.49 35.57
N ASP A 258 0.50 12.62 35.56
CA ASP A 258 -0.18 13.91 35.47
C ASP A 258 -0.05 14.77 36.73
N PRO A 259 -0.01 16.10 36.59
CA PRO A 259 -0.10 17.00 37.73
C PRO A 259 -1.44 16.89 38.45
N MET A 260 -1.42 17.05 39.77
CA MET A 260 -2.64 17.24 40.54
C MET A 260 -3.27 18.57 40.15
N THR A 261 -4.37 18.48 39.42
CA THR A 261 -5.25 19.60 39.07
C THR A 261 -6.56 19.50 39.87
N PRO A 262 -7.39 20.55 39.91
CA PRO A 262 -8.71 20.47 40.54
C PRO A 262 -9.58 19.33 39.97
N ALA A 263 -9.43 19.01 38.68
CA ALA A 263 -10.15 17.92 38.03
C ALA A 263 -9.68 16.52 38.48
N LEU A 264 -8.42 16.40 38.91
CA LEU A 264 -7.82 15.15 39.39
C LEU A 264 -7.69 15.09 40.91
N THR A 265 -8.29 16.02 41.64
CA THR A 265 -8.28 16.01 43.12
C THR A 265 -9.42 15.15 43.65
N PRO A 266 -9.18 14.19 44.56
CA PRO A 266 -10.23 13.36 45.13
C PRO A 266 -11.34 14.19 45.80
N ASN A 267 -12.57 14.05 45.30
CA ASN A 267 -13.76 14.72 45.84
C ASN A 267 -14.97 13.78 45.82
N TYR A 268 -15.21 13.13 46.95
CA TYR A 268 -16.34 12.21 47.15
C TYR A 268 -17.68 12.91 47.42
N VAL A 269 -17.72 14.24 47.40
CA VAL A 269 -18.97 15.01 47.53
C VAL A 269 -19.65 15.17 46.16
N LEU A 270 -18.86 15.27 45.08
CA LEU A 270 -19.40 15.39 43.72
C LEU A 270 -20.04 14.07 43.27
N PRO A 271 -21.15 14.09 42.52
CA PRO A 271 -21.71 12.88 41.94
C PRO A 271 -20.79 12.34 40.83
N TRP A 272 -20.82 11.02 40.62
CA TRP A 272 -19.94 10.32 39.67
C TRP A 272 -19.91 10.94 38.27
N ASN A 273 -21.06 11.30 37.70
CA ASN A 273 -21.13 11.87 36.36
C ASN A 273 -20.36 13.21 36.23
N GLN A 274 -20.33 14.02 37.28
CA GLN A 274 -19.56 15.26 37.31
C GLN A 274 -18.06 14.98 37.39
N VAL A 275 -17.65 14.01 38.21
CA VAL A 275 -16.24 13.59 38.28
C VAL A 275 -15.79 12.99 36.95
N PHE A 276 -16.61 12.14 36.34
CA PHE A 276 -16.32 11.53 35.05
C PHE A 276 -16.21 12.61 33.95
N LYS A 277 -17.10 13.61 33.95
CA LYS A 277 -17.01 14.76 33.05
C LYS A 277 -15.74 15.57 33.26
N GLN A 278 -15.38 15.89 34.51
CA GLN A 278 -14.17 16.65 34.84
C GLN A 278 -12.90 15.95 34.36
N VAL A 279 -12.80 14.63 34.58
CA VAL A 279 -11.64 13.83 34.18
C VAL A 279 -11.60 13.65 32.67
N THR A 280 -12.76 13.45 32.01
CA THR A 280 -12.81 13.34 30.55
C THR A 280 -12.45 14.66 29.87
N ASN A 281 -12.90 15.81 30.39
CA ASN A 281 -12.46 17.14 29.94
C ASN A 281 -10.96 17.34 30.16
N TYR A 282 -10.39 16.79 31.23
CA TYR A 282 -8.95 16.86 31.46
C TYR A 282 -8.16 16.02 30.43
N ILE A 283 -8.66 14.84 30.10
CA ILE A 283 -8.05 13.95 29.11
C ILE A 283 -8.20 14.52 27.68
N PHE A 284 -9.35 15.14 27.37
CA PHE A 284 -9.72 15.67 26.05
C PHE A 284 -10.11 17.16 26.14
N PRO A 285 -9.14 18.08 26.31
CA PRO A 285 -9.38 19.49 26.64
C PRO A 285 -10.18 20.28 25.60
N ASP A 286 -9.98 20.00 24.31
CA ASP A 286 -10.64 20.74 23.21
C ASP A 286 -11.95 20.07 22.74
N CYS A 287 -12.42 19.05 23.44
CA CYS A 287 -13.65 18.34 23.11
C CYS A 287 -14.83 18.77 23.98
N SER A 288 -16.04 18.73 23.43
CA SER A 288 -17.28 18.84 24.19
C SER A 288 -17.66 17.48 24.78
N VAL A 289 -17.91 17.45 26.09
CA VAL A 289 -18.16 16.21 26.84
C VAL A 289 -19.54 16.25 27.50
N GLU A 290 -20.33 15.22 27.25
CA GLU A 290 -21.68 15.03 27.77
C GLU A 290 -21.77 13.75 28.62
N THR A 291 -22.33 13.90 29.83
CA THR A 291 -22.54 12.80 30.79
C THR A 291 -23.92 12.94 31.44
N TRP A 292 -24.46 11.83 31.93
CA TRP A 292 -25.76 11.79 32.60
C TRP A 292 -25.67 11.08 33.95
N PRO A 293 -26.49 11.45 34.95
CA PRO A 293 -26.59 10.73 36.20
C PRO A 293 -26.90 9.25 35.97
N GLY A 294 -26.15 8.35 36.62
CA GLY A 294 -26.34 6.90 36.51
C GLY A 294 -25.71 6.24 35.29
N SER A 295 -25.31 7.00 34.26
CA SER A 295 -24.62 6.47 33.08
C SER A 295 -23.16 6.10 33.39
N ASP A 296 -22.70 5.02 32.78
CA ASP A 296 -21.30 4.60 32.74
C ASP A 296 -20.62 4.93 31.40
N ILE A 297 -21.37 5.54 30.48
CA ILE A 297 -20.93 6.02 29.16
C ILE A 297 -20.86 7.55 29.16
N VAL A 298 -19.79 8.07 28.55
CA VAL A 298 -19.60 9.47 28.20
C VAL A 298 -19.58 9.64 26.68
N ILE A 299 -20.19 10.72 26.21
CA ILE A 299 -20.16 11.12 24.80
C ILE A 299 -19.22 12.31 24.64
N ILE A 300 -18.34 12.23 23.64
CA ILE A 300 -17.28 13.19 23.38
C ILE A 300 -17.42 13.64 21.92
N ARG A 301 -17.64 14.92 21.72
CA ARG A 301 -17.68 15.56 20.40
C ARG A 301 -16.40 16.37 20.24
N GLY A 302 -15.67 16.13 19.17
CA GLY A 302 -14.42 16.81 18.93
C GLY A 302 -14.10 16.94 17.46
N LYS A 303 -12.96 17.54 17.20
CA LYS A 303 -12.34 17.56 15.88
C LYS A 303 -11.01 16.83 15.96
N GLY A 304 -10.64 16.12 14.91
CA GLY A 304 -9.35 15.46 14.87
C GLY A 304 -9.04 14.83 13.53
N ARG A 305 -8.01 13.98 13.49
CA ARG A 305 -7.50 13.38 12.26
C ARG A 305 -7.16 11.91 12.47
N ALA A 306 -7.51 11.07 11.50
CA ALA A 306 -7.01 9.72 11.45
C ALA A 306 -5.53 9.73 11.07
N LEU A 307 -4.71 9.03 11.85
CA LEU A 307 -3.27 8.86 11.63
C LEU A 307 -2.96 7.54 10.91
N GLY A 308 -3.90 6.58 10.93
CA GLY A 308 -3.67 5.24 10.41
C GLY A 308 -4.62 4.22 11.02
N HIS A 309 -4.33 2.92 10.81
CA HIS A 309 -5.08 1.82 11.39
C HIS A 309 -4.19 0.64 11.77
N ILE A 310 -4.69 -0.21 12.67
CA ILE A 310 -4.08 -1.47 13.08
C ILE A 310 -4.40 -2.54 12.06
N CYS A 311 -3.39 -3.24 11.55
CA CYS A 311 -3.52 -4.16 10.41
C CYS A 311 -3.35 -5.61 10.85
N SER A 312 -2.50 -5.85 11.84
CA SER A 312 -2.44 -7.16 12.49
C SER A 312 -2.14 -7.01 13.96
N VAL A 313 -2.57 -8.03 14.71
CA VAL A 313 -2.42 -8.08 16.15
C VAL A 313 -1.89 -9.46 16.53
N GLN A 314 -0.75 -9.49 17.18
CA GLN A 314 -0.15 -10.69 17.74
C GLN A 314 -0.20 -10.56 19.27
N ARG A 315 -0.68 -11.61 19.95
CA ARG A 315 -0.56 -11.68 21.41
C ARG A 315 0.90 -11.97 21.77
N VAL A 316 1.48 -11.17 22.66
CA VAL A 316 2.81 -11.44 23.21
C VAL A 316 2.63 -12.23 24.50
N SER A 317 3.51 -13.20 24.75
CA SER A 317 3.49 -14.08 25.93
C SER A 317 3.67 -13.36 27.27
N ASP A 318 4.02 -12.08 27.28
CA ASP A 318 4.36 -11.34 28.49
C ASP A 318 3.17 -10.53 28.98
N PHE A 319 2.37 -11.14 29.86
CA PHE A 319 1.37 -10.48 30.72
C PHE A 319 0.49 -9.43 30.01
N GLY A 320 -0.16 -9.80 28.90
CA GLY A 320 -1.19 -8.96 28.26
C GLY A 320 -0.69 -7.83 27.35
N GLN A 321 0.59 -7.84 26.94
CA GLN A 321 1.06 -7.02 25.83
C GLN A 321 0.56 -7.55 24.48
N GLN A 322 0.12 -6.64 23.62
CA GLN A 322 -0.17 -6.95 22.22
C GLN A 322 0.87 -6.28 21.32
N LYS A 323 1.47 -7.09 20.43
CA LYS A 323 2.32 -6.61 19.36
C LYS A 323 1.42 -6.31 18.17
N VAL A 324 1.22 -5.05 17.87
CA VAL A 324 0.39 -4.58 16.77
C VAL A 324 1.26 -4.14 15.61
N LYS A 325 0.86 -4.44 14.38
CA LYS A 325 1.39 -3.77 13.19
C LYS A 325 0.41 -2.68 12.78
N VAL A 326 0.94 -1.51 12.49
CA VAL A 326 0.12 -0.34 12.15
C VAL A 326 0.60 0.29 10.86
N TYR A 327 -0.35 0.58 9.99
CA TYR A 327 -0.14 1.40 8.81
C TYR A 327 -0.49 2.85 9.12
N LEU A 328 0.54 3.69 9.14
CA LEU A 328 0.44 5.13 9.32
C LEU A 328 0.31 5.83 7.96
N ASN A 329 -0.54 6.86 7.90
CA ASN A 329 -0.68 7.72 6.73
C ASN A 329 0.31 8.90 6.78
N ASP A 330 0.36 9.68 5.69
CA ASP A 330 1.25 10.85 5.58
C ASP A 330 0.98 11.93 6.65
N THR A 331 -0.25 12.01 7.17
CA THR A 331 -0.59 12.93 8.28
C THR A 331 0.22 12.58 9.52
N ALA A 332 0.34 11.30 9.87
CA ALA A 332 1.16 10.85 11.00
C ALA A 332 2.64 11.21 10.85
N ARG A 333 3.20 11.09 9.62
CA ARG A 333 4.58 11.51 9.34
C ARG A 333 4.77 13.01 9.51
N SER A 334 3.81 13.82 9.03
CA SER A 334 3.86 15.28 9.11
C SER A 334 3.92 15.82 10.53
N ILE A 335 3.40 15.07 11.51
CA ILE A 335 3.40 15.42 12.93
C ILE A 335 4.53 14.74 13.73
N GLY A 336 5.47 14.09 13.03
CA GLY A 336 6.69 13.55 13.64
C GLY A 336 6.64 12.08 14.07
N TYR A 337 5.66 11.29 13.59
CA TYR A 337 5.73 9.82 13.71
C TYR A 337 6.50 9.26 12.51
N GLU A 338 7.79 9.02 12.69
CA GLU A 338 8.65 8.38 11.69
C GLU A 338 8.68 6.86 11.91
N SER A 339 8.16 6.11 10.94
CA SER A 339 8.53 4.71 10.77
C SER A 339 8.52 4.31 9.30
N GLU A 340 9.33 3.30 8.97
CA GLU A 340 9.05 2.42 7.84
C GLU A 340 7.61 1.90 8.00
N TRP A 341 6.91 1.78 6.89
CA TRP A 341 5.46 1.70 6.77
C TRP A 341 4.76 0.49 7.43
N GLU A 342 5.48 -0.27 8.24
CA GLU A 342 5.01 -1.41 9.00
C GLU A 342 5.73 -1.43 10.35
N ALA A 343 5.36 -0.48 11.22
CA ALA A 343 5.95 -0.44 12.55
C ALA A 343 5.26 -1.45 13.46
N SER A 344 6.05 -2.37 14.00
CA SER A 344 5.58 -3.28 15.02
C SER A 344 5.71 -2.61 16.38
N TRP A 345 4.58 -2.41 17.06
CA TRP A 345 4.51 -1.77 18.37
C TRP A 345 4.03 -2.73 19.43
N GLU A 346 4.68 -2.70 20.57
CA GLU A 346 4.24 -3.43 21.74
C GLU A 346 3.43 -2.48 22.62
N LEU A 347 2.11 -2.63 22.57
CA LEU A 347 1.17 -1.80 23.30
C LEU A 347 0.52 -2.61 24.42
N GLN A 348 0.32 -1.94 25.56
CA GLN A 348 -0.35 -2.52 26.71
C GLN A 348 -1.87 -2.42 26.55
N THR A 349 -2.58 -3.55 26.56
CA THR A 349 -4.05 -3.57 26.43
C THR A 349 -4.70 -4.56 27.38
N PHE A 350 -5.01 -4.07 28.56
CA PHE A 350 -5.63 -4.89 29.60
C PHE A 350 -7.16 -4.88 29.57
N ALA A 351 -7.79 -3.76 29.22
CA ALA A 351 -9.24 -3.60 29.28
C ALA A 351 -9.95 -4.19 28.06
N GLN A 352 -9.49 -3.86 26.87
CA GLN A 352 -10.02 -4.36 25.60
C GLN A 352 -8.85 -4.64 24.66
N THR A 353 -8.91 -5.77 23.95
CA THR A 353 -7.90 -6.12 22.97
C THR A 353 -8.07 -5.32 21.67
N PHE A 354 -6.96 -4.90 21.10
CA PHE A 354 -6.91 -4.37 19.74
C PHE A 354 -7.32 -5.43 18.73
N LYS A 355 -7.88 -4.97 17.61
CA LYS A 355 -8.25 -5.80 16.47
C LYS A 355 -7.75 -5.14 15.18
N PRO A 356 -7.51 -5.94 14.11
CA PRO A 356 -7.40 -5.40 12.77
C PRO A 356 -8.58 -4.48 12.45
N GLY A 357 -8.30 -3.34 11.83
CA GLY A 357 -9.27 -2.27 11.52
C GLY A 357 -9.47 -1.21 12.61
N ASP A 358 -8.88 -1.36 13.80
CA ASP A 358 -8.91 -0.28 14.80
C ASP A 358 -8.15 0.95 14.28
N ILE A 359 -8.72 2.14 14.46
CA ILE A 359 -8.21 3.39 13.89
C ILE A 359 -7.38 4.13 14.94
N ILE A 360 -6.25 4.66 14.51
CA ILE A 360 -5.44 5.57 15.32
C ILE A 360 -5.87 6.98 14.98
N PHE A 361 -6.37 7.69 15.98
CA PHE A 361 -6.99 8.99 15.79
C PHE A 361 -6.40 10.01 16.75
N LEU A 362 -5.98 11.15 16.22
CA LEU A 362 -5.48 12.26 17.01
C LEU A 362 -6.55 13.33 17.11
N LEU A 363 -7.09 13.52 18.31
CA LEU A 363 -8.00 14.62 18.62
C LEU A 363 -7.21 15.93 18.68
N GLN A 364 -7.87 17.02 18.29
CA GLN A 364 -7.34 18.37 18.44
C GLN A 364 -7.12 18.66 19.93
N GLY A 365 -6.00 19.33 20.24
CA GLY A 365 -5.60 19.63 21.62
C GLY A 365 -4.81 18.51 22.31
N ASP A 366 -4.88 17.28 21.81
CA ASP A 366 -4.21 16.13 22.43
C ASP A 366 -2.77 15.97 21.95
N SER A 367 -1.90 15.53 22.86
CA SER A 367 -0.49 15.23 22.57
C SER A 367 -0.24 13.76 22.18
N LYS A 368 -1.15 12.85 22.54
CA LYS A 368 -1.09 11.41 22.25
C LYS A 368 -2.36 10.99 21.51
N PRO A 369 -2.28 10.14 20.48
CA PRO A 369 -3.46 9.66 19.76
C PRO A 369 -4.25 8.64 20.60
N SER A 370 -5.55 8.59 20.36
CA SER A 370 -6.45 7.54 20.84
C SER A 370 -6.53 6.39 19.83
N VAL A 371 -6.87 5.19 20.30
CA VAL A 371 -7.30 4.10 19.41
C VAL A 371 -8.81 3.96 19.54
N ILE A 372 -9.49 4.08 18.41
CA ILE A 372 -10.94 4.06 18.31
C ILE A 372 -11.40 2.93 17.40
N ARG A 373 -12.59 2.40 17.65
CA ARG A 373 -13.21 1.35 16.84
C ARG A 373 -14.53 1.84 16.30
N LEU A 374 -14.77 1.59 15.01
CA LEU A 374 -16.05 1.88 14.37
C LEU A 374 -17.15 0.99 14.94
N CYS A 375 -18.27 1.60 15.32
CA CYS A 375 -19.56 0.97 15.61
C CYS A 375 -20.54 1.30 14.47
N LYS A 376 -21.84 0.98 14.61
CA LYS A 376 -22.85 1.26 13.57
C LYS A 376 -22.94 2.73 13.15
N ASP A 377 -23.00 3.66 14.11
CA ASP A 377 -23.28 5.10 13.86
C ASP A 377 -22.37 6.06 14.65
N HIS A 378 -21.31 5.55 15.27
CA HIS A 378 -20.37 6.31 16.10
C HIS A 378 -19.04 5.53 16.22
N PHE A 379 -18.03 6.16 16.81
CA PHE A 379 -16.80 5.46 17.19
C PHE A 379 -16.76 5.25 18.70
N ARG A 380 -16.24 4.11 19.15
CA ARG A 380 -15.95 3.88 20.56
C ARG A 380 -14.46 3.99 20.85
N ILE A 381 -14.10 4.55 22.00
CA ILE A 381 -12.71 4.61 22.46
C ILE A 381 -12.31 3.25 23.03
N ILE A 382 -11.28 2.63 22.44
CA ILE A 382 -10.64 1.41 22.97
C ILE A 382 -9.61 1.79 24.02
N THR A 383 -8.76 2.77 23.71
CA THR A 383 -7.87 3.42 24.67
C THR A 383 -7.79 4.91 24.34
N PRO A 384 -7.93 5.79 25.35
CA PRO A 384 -7.98 7.23 25.15
C PRO A 384 -6.63 7.82 24.74
N ALA A 385 -5.52 7.15 25.07
CA ALA A 385 -4.18 7.60 24.72
C ALA A 385 -3.26 6.40 24.50
N VAL A 386 -2.37 6.53 23.51
CA VAL A 386 -1.31 5.57 23.22
C VAL A 386 0.00 6.30 22.97
N THR A 387 1.06 5.82 23.59
CA THR A 387 2.41 6.28 23.29
C THR A 387 2.95 5.53 22.07
N LEU A 388 3.05 6.21 20.92
CA LEU A 388 3.64 5.63 19.71
C LEU A 388 5.19 5.68 19.79
N CYS A 389 5.87 4.60 19.40
CA CYS A 389 7.33 4.56 19.34
C CYS A 389 7.88 5.51 18.27
N LYS A 390 8.74 6.45 18.68
CA LYS A 390 9.57 7.26 17.78
C LYS A 390 10.92 6.55 17.56
N ARG A 391 11.36 6.31 16.33
CA ARG A 391 12.78 5.92 16.09
C ARG A 391 13.70 7.07 16.54
N ARG A 392 14.97 6.75 16.89
CA ARG A 392 15.96 7.70 17.44
C ARG A 392 16.00 9.01 16.63
N PRO A 393 16.12 10.19 17.27
CA PRO A 393 16.34 11.42 16.54
C PRO A 393 17.71 11.34 15.85
N ARG A 394 17.75 11.53 14.54
CA ARG A 394 18.97 12.02 13.90
C ARG A 394 19.15 13.44 14.40
N GLU A 395 20.30 13.77 15.00
CA GLU A 395 20.65 15.16 15.33
C GLU A 395 20.51 16.01 14.06
N SER A 396 19.44 16.80 13.99
CA SER A 396 19.33 17.89 13.04
C SER A 396 19.59 19.18 13.83
N PRO A 397 20.54 20.03 13.38
CA PRO A 397 20.89 21.24 14.11
C PRO A 397 19.71 22.20 14.12
N GLU A 398 19.56 22.87 15.25
CA GLU A 398 18.58 23.92 15.52
C GLU A 398 18.55 24.98 14.41
N GLY A 399 17.36 25.48 14.13
CA GLY A 399 17.20 26.83 13.58
C GLY A 399 16.89 26.93 12.10
N THR A 400 15.79 26.34 11.62
CA THR A 400 14.88 27.09 10.75
C THR A 400 13.44 26.71 11.08
N SER A 401 12.72 27.66 11.71
CA SER A 401 11.27 27.68 11.75
C SER A 401 10.76 27.86 10.33
N ARG A 402 10.72 26.76 9.56
CA ARG A 402 9.85 26.70 8.38
C ARG A 402 8.43 26.57 8.93
N ARG A 403 7.64 27.64 8.81
CA ARG A 403 6.19 27.54 8.89
C ARG A 403 5.73 26.59 7.77
N TRP A 404 5.39 25.35 8.12
CA TRP A 404 4.68 24.43 7.23
C TRP A 404 3.20 24.56 7.57
N HIS A 405 2.41 25.12 6.66
CA HIS A 405 0.96 25.20 6.81
C HIS A 405 0.40 23.77 6.92
N THR A 406 -0.28 23.48 8.03
CA THR A 406 -0.84 22.18 8.44
C THR A 406 -1.77 21.56 7.37
N LEU A 407 -1.36 20.43 6.81
CA LEU A 407 -1.79 19.85 5.53
C LEU A 407 -2.79 18.66 5.65
N GLY A 408 -3.86 18.81 6.44
CA GLY A 408 -4.98 17.86 6.48
C GLY A 408 -6.15 18.44 7.28
N GLY A 409 -7.37 18.49 6.75
CA GLY A 409 -8.51 19.08 7.47
C GLY A 409 -8.86 18.30 8.74
N SER A 410 -9.18 19.00 9.84
CA SER A 410 -9.75 18.37 11.03
C SER A 410 -11.16 17.88 10.69
N CYS A 411 -11.47 16.61 10.97
CA CYS A 411 -12.81 16.04 10.79
C CYS A 411 -13.57 16.10 12.11
N ASP A 412 -14.85 16.43 12.06
CA ASP A 412 -15.75 16.30 13.20
C ASP A 412 -15.93 14.81 13.53
N ILE A 413 -15.83 14.48 14.81
CA ILE A 413 -15.93 13.10 15.29
C ILE A 413 -16.81 13.02 16.54
N LEU A 414 -17.59 11.95 16.61
CA LEU A 414 -18.37 11.57 17.78
C LEU A 414 -17.81 10.27 18.37
N LEU A 415 -17.34 10.37 19.61
CA LEU A 415 -16.76 9.26 20.36
C LEU A 415 -17.65 8.89 21.55
N ALA A 416 -17.78 7.59 21.80
CA ALA A 416 -18.36 7.05 23.02
C ALA A 416 -17.27 6.34 23.84
N TRP A 417 -17.24 6.58 25.15
CA TRP A 417 -16.31 5.91 26.05
C TRP A 417 -17.04 5.39 27.29
N ARG A 418 -16.81 4.13 27.67
CA ARG A 418 -17.49 3.47 28.79
C ARG A 418 -16.48 3.11 29.87
N ILE A 419 -16.81 3.44 31.12
CA ILE A 419 -16.11 2.98 32.31
C ILE A 419 -17.11 2.13 33.13
N PRO A 420 -17.06 0.79 33.00
CA PRO A 420 -18.05 -0.09 33.61
C PRO A 420 -18.18 0.14 35.12
N LEU A 421 -19.43 0.31 35.58
CA LEU A 421 -19.77 0.38 37.00
C LEU A 421 -19.98 -1.06 37.51
N ASN A 422 -19.66 -1.33 38.78
CA ASN A 422 -19.52 -2.70 39.31
C ASN A 422 -20.61 -3.70 38.90
N ASN A 423 -20.21 -4.98 38.82
CA ASN A 423 -20.98 -6.19 38.44
C ASN A 423 -21.05 -6.52 36.94
N ASP A 424 -20.47 -5.70 36.07
CA ASP A 424 -20.28 -6.08 34.68
C ASP A 424 -19.03 -6.95 34.53
N THR A 425 -19.27 -8.26 34.36
CA THR A 425 -18.24 -9.19 33.89
C THR A 425 -17.68 -8.69 32.55
N ARG A 426 -16.37 -8.87 32.29
CA ARG A 426 -15.76 -8.55 30.96
C ARG A 426 -16.53 -9.16 29.77
N SER A 427 -17.35 -10.19 30.01
CA SER A 427 -18.25 -10.83 29.04
C SER A 427 -19.49 -10.03 28.64
N GLN A 428 -19.89 -8.99 29.39
CA GLN A 428 -20.88 -8.03 28.87
C GLN A 428 -20.20 -7.20 27.75
N LYS A 429 -20.30 -7.73 26.54
CA LYS A 429 -19.82 -7.07 25.32
C LYS A 429 -20.45 -5.68 25.22
N TRP A 430 -19.64 -4.71 24.79
CA TRP A 430 -20.15 -3.41 24.34
C TRP A 430 -21.34 -3.65 23.39
N PRO A 431 -22.52 -3.06 23.62
CA PRO A 431 -23.68 -3.30 22.77
C PRO A 431 -23.38 -2.92 21.32
N GLU A 432 -23.53 -3.83 20.37
CA GLU A 432 -23.37 -3.55 18.93
C GLU A 432 -24.64 -2.90 18.35
N THR A 433 -25.20 -1.94 19.09
CA THR A 433 -26.42 -1.20 18.77
C THR A 433 -26.10 0.26 18.43
N GLU A 434 -27.10 1.00 17.95
CA GLU A 434 -26.94 2.42 17.66
C GLU A 434 -26.70 3.22 18.95
N LEU A 435 -26.08 4.39 18.83
CA LEU A 435 -25.76 5.23 19.98
C LEU A 435 -27.00 5.61 20.79
N LEU A 436 -28.12 5.90 20.10
CA LEU A 436 -29.39 6.27 20.72
C LEU A 436 -30.01 5.13 21.53
N ASP A 437 -29.79 3.88 21.13
CA ASP A 437 -30.23 2.71 21.89
C ASP A 437 -29.42 2.54 23.17
N MET A 438 -28.12 2.84 23.11
CA MET A 438 -27.21 2.73 24.26
C MET A 438 -27.40 3.87 25.26
N VAL A 439 -27.67 5.08 24.77
CA VAL A 439 -27.85 6.27 25.59
C VAL A 439 -29.12 7.01 25.15
N PRO A 440 -30.32 6.56 25.57
CA PRO A 440 -31.58 7.20 25.18
C PRO A 440 -31.71 8.66 25.65
N ALA A 441 -30.93 9.05 26.66
CA ALA A 441 -30.86 10.41 27.16
C ALA A 441 -30.14 11.39 26.21
N TYR A 442 -29.42 10.87 25.20
CA TYR A 442 -28.78 11.67 24.17
C TYR A 442 -29.82 12.04 23.09
N GLN A 443 -30.23 13.30 23.04
CA GLN A 443 -31.20 13.80 22.05
C GLN A 443 -30.48 14.25 20.78
N GLY A 444 -30.17 13.31 19.88
CA GLY A 444 -29.67 13.64 18.53
C GLY A 444 -30.82 13.94 17.55
N GLN A 445 -30.74 15.02 16.78
CA GLN A 445 -31.72 15.27 15.70
C GLN A 445 -31.50 14.33 14.51
N SER A 446 -32.53 14.03 13.71
CA SER A 446 -32.41 13.15 12.53
C SER A 446 -31.37 13.65 11.50
N LEU A 447 -31.25 14.97 11.31
CA LEU A 447 -30.21 15.59 10.46
C LEU A 447 -28.79 15.31 10.96
N GLU A 448 -28.62 15.15 12.27
CA GLU A 448 -27.34 14.88 12.91
C GLU A 448 -26.88 13.43 12.66
N ALA A 449 -27.81 12.49 12.42
CA ALA A 449 -27.47 11.10 12.10
C ALA A 449 -26.86 10.93 10.69
N GLU A 450 -27.38 11.68 9.72
CA GLU A 450 -26.84 11.70 8.35
C GLU A 450 -25.47 12.38 8.31
N TYR A 451 -25.33 13.52 8.99
CA TYR A 451 -24.06 14.21 9.16
C TYR A 451 -22.98 13.32 9.82
N ARG A 452 -23.36 12.55 10.85
CA ARG A 452 -22.47 11.57 11.50
C ARG A 452 -22.01 10.47 10.55
N ARG A 453 -22.94 9.88 9.78
CA ARG A 453 -22.62 8.87 8.75
C ARG A 453 -21.65 9.43 7.71
N ASN A 454 -21.88 10.65 7.22
CA ASN A 454 -20.98 11.30 6.28
C ASN A 454 -19.56 11.48 6.85
N ASN A 455 -19.42 11.90 8.10
CA ASN A 455 -18.11 12.04 8.74
C ASN A 455 -17.42 10.69 8.99
N ILE A 456 -18.17 9.65 9.36
CA ILE A 456 -17.65 8.28 9.46
C ILE A 456 -17.09 7.84 8.11
N THR A 457 -17.87 7.96 7.04
CA THR A 457 -17.45 7.60 5.67
C THR A 457 -16.19 8.35 5.26
N ARG A 458 -16.07 9.65 5.59
CA ARG A 458 -14.86 10.45 5.32
C ARG A 458 -13.62 9.93 6.06
N ILE A 459 -13.76 9.61 7.35
CA ILE A 459 -12.66 9.05 8.15
C ILE A 459 -12.23 7.69 7.60
N MET A 460 -13.20 6.81 7.28
CA MET A 460 -12.92 5.48 6.75
C MET A 460 -12.27 5.52 5.37
N ALA A 461 -12.75 6.39 4.48
CA ALA A 461 -12.16 6.61 3.17
C ALA A 461 -10.71 7.10 3.30
N SER A 462 -10.43 8.05 4.20
CA SER A 462 -9.06 8.54 4.43
C SER A 462 -8.10 7.43 4.91
N VAL A 463 -8.57 6.56 5.81
CA VAL A 463 -7.80 5.41 6.30
C VAL A 463 -7.55 4.39 5.18
N ALA A 464 -8.59 4.05 4.42
CA ALA A 464 -8.51 3.13 3.28
C ALA A 464 -7.54 3.63 2.20
N MET A 465 -7.61 4.92 1.87
CA MET A 465 -6.73 5.54 0.88
C MET A 465 -5.26 5.55 1.33
N GLY A 466 -5.01 5.81 2.62
CA GLY A 466 -3.66 5.69 3.19
C GLY A 466 -3.10 4.27 3.08
N ALA A 467 -3.94 3.25 3.24
CA ALA A 467 -3.56 1.84 3.08
C ALA A 467 -3.30 1.48 1.60
N LEU A 468 -4.10 1.99 0.66
CA LEU A 468 -3.90 1.77 -0.77
C LEU A 468 -2.62 2.41 -1.31
N ALA A 469 -2.27 3.62 -0.84
CA ALA A 469 -1.03 4.31 -1.20
C ALA A 469 0.23 3.50 -0.83
N LEU A 470 0.12 2.57 0.12
CA LEU A 470 1.19 1.68 0.56
C LEU A 470 1.44 0.48 -0.35
N LYS A 471 0.72 0.37 -1.47
CA LYS A 471 0.85 -0.74 -2.43
C LYS A 471 0.62 -2.11 -1.81
N LYS A 472 -0.24 -2.20 -0.79
CA LYS A 472 -0.68 -3.47 -0.18
C LYS A 472 -2.17 -3.71 -0.48
N PRO A 473 -2.52 -4.20 -1.69
CA PRO A 473 -3.90 -4.37 -2.14
C PRO A 473 -4.62 -5.61 -1.56
N GLU A 474 -3.96 -6.38 -0.68
CA GLU A 474 -4.49 -7.65 -0.16
C GLU A 474 -5.30 -7.53 1.14
N ASP A 475 -5.45 -6.32 1.68
CA ASP A 475 -6.24 -6.12 2.90
C ASP A 475 -7.74 -6.30 2.61
N LYS A 476 -8.23 -7.53 2.85
CA LYS A 476 -9.65 -7.81 3.14
C LYS A 476 -10.20 -6.85 4.21
N ASP A 477 -9.32 -6.32 5.05
CA ASP A 477 -9.60 -5.35 6.09
C ASP A 477 -10.05 -3.99 5.52
N ILE A 478 -9.54 -3.51 4.39
CA ILE A 478 -10.01 -2.25 3.77
C ILE A 478 -11.45 -2.40 3.29
N ALA A 479 -11.76 -3.52 2.63
CA ALA A 479 -13.12 -3.81 2.18
C ALA A 479 -14.09 -3.99 3.35
N HIS A 480 -13.66 -4.68 4.41
CA HIS A 480 -14.41 -4.82 5.65
C HIS A 480 -14.64 -3.47 6.34
N LEU A 481 -13.62 -2.62 6.44
CA LEU A 481 -13.69 -1.28 7.02
C LEU A 481 -14.69 -0.38 6.28
N LEU A 482 -14.68 -0.41 4.93
CA LEU A 482 -15.60 0.38 4.10
C LEU A 482 -17.04 -0.17 4.10
N ALA A 483 -17.22 -1.49 4.20
CA ALA A 483 -18.55 -2.11 4.34
C ALA A 483 -19.18 -1.79 5.70
N THR A 484 -18.37 -1.73 6.76
CA THR A 484 -18.84 -1.47 8.13
C THR A 484 -19.32 -0.03 8.33
N SER A 485 -18.86 0.94 7.53
CA SER A 485 -19.33 2.35 7.61
C SER A 485 -20.68 2.62 6.95
N GLY A 486 -21.33 1.60 6.38
CA GLY A 486 -22.59 1.78 5.65
C GLY A 486 -22.42 2.54 4.32
N THR A 487 -21.19 2.58 3.80
CA THR A 487 -20.93 3.04 2.43
C THR A 487 -21.65 2.08 1.48
N ASP A 488 -22.40 2.62 0.51
CA ASP A 488 -23.10 1.80 -0.49
C ASP A 488 -22.15 0.70 -1.04
N ASP A 489 -22.58 -0.55 -0.97
CA ASP A 489 -21.83 -1.74 -1.40
C ASP A 489 -21.29 -1.56 -2.83
N SER A 490 -22.00 -0.78 -3.66
CA SER A 490 -21.55 -0.35 -4.99
C SER A 490 -20.23 0.43 -4.97
N ILE A 491 -20.10 1.43 -4.09
CA ILE A 491 -18.92 2.30 -3.97
C ILE A 491 -17.77 1.55 -3.29
N ALA A 492 -18.05 0.81 -2.22
CA ALA A 492 -17.04 0.00 -1.53
C ALA A 492 -16.48 -1.12 -2.44
N SER A 493 -17.34 -1.84 -3.17
CA SER A 493 -16.94 -2.86 -4.15
C SER A 493 -16.14 -2.24 -5.30
N ARG A 494 -16.48 -1.03 -5.75
CA ARG A 494 -15.79 -0.33 -6.85
C ARG A 494 -14.44 0.26 -6.44
N LEU A 495 -14.29 0.81 -5.23
CA LEU A 495 -12.99 1.24 -4.67
C LEU A 495 -12.04 0.04 -4.47
N THR A 496 -12.58 -1.10 -4.06
CA THR A 496 -11.83 -2.36 -3.92
C THR A 496 -11.45 -2.96 -5.29
N LYS A 497 -12.27 -2.76 -6.33
CA LYS A 497 -11.95 -3.17 -7.72
C LYS A 497 -10.93 -2.24 -8.40
N ALA A 498 -11.00 -0.93 -8.13
CA ALA A 498 -10.05 0.05 -8.65
C ALA A 498 -8.63 -0.16 -8.07
N SER A 499 -8.53 -0.61 -6.81
CA SER A 499 -7.25 -0.98 -6.18
C SER A 499 -6.66 -2.31 -6.68
N ALA A 500 -7.49 -3.19 -7.23
CA ALA A 500 -7.05 -4.48 -7.77
C ALA A 500 -6.47 -4.41 -9.20
N LYS A 501 -6.67 -3.31 -9.94
CA LYS A 501 -6.16 -3.13 -11.32
C LYS A 501 -5.14 -1.99 -11.40
N ASP A 502 -3.87 -2.37 -11.37
CA ASP A 502 -2.66 -1.60 -11.73
C ASP A 502 -2.25 -0.38 -10.88
N ILE A 503 -1.77 -0.66 -9.66
CA ILE A 503 -0.84 0.22 -8.91
C ILE A 503 0.64 -0.16 -9.19
N ARG A 504 0.92 -0.90 -10.27
CA ARG A 504 2.29 -1.38 -10.57
C ARG A 504 3.17 -0.37 -11.32
N CYS A 505 2.61 0.75 -11.79
CA CYS A 505 3.30 1.65 -12.72
C CYS A 505 3.72 3.02 -12.17
N PHE A 506 4.10 3.19 -10.90
CA PHE A 506 4.80 4.43 -10.49
C PHE A 506 5.82 4.25 -9.35
N PRO A 507 7.08 4.68 -9.57
CA PRO A 507 8.03 5.06 -8.56
C PRO A 507 8.28 6.57 -8.64
N ASP A 508 7.62 7.43 -7.85
CA ASP A 508 8.25 8.73 -7.54
C ASP A 508 7.67 9.51 -6.36
N LYS A 509 8.58 10.18 -5.64
CA LYS A 509 8.42 10.95 -4.39
C LYS A 509 7.67 12.29 -4.54
N ARG A 510 6.57 12.36 -5.30
CA ARG A 510 5.81 13.62 -5.53
C ARG A 510 4.36 13.63 -5.01
N LEU A 511 4.00 12.69 -4.14
CA LEU A 511 2.72 12.71 -3.41
C LEU A 511 2.68 13.72 -2.24
N GLN A 512 3.77 14.45 -1.97
CA GLN A 512 3.95 15.26 -0.76
C GLN A 512 3.47 16.71 -0.81
N ILE A 513 2.56 17.07 -1.69
CA ILE A 513 2.04 18.44 -1.72
C ILE A 513 0.53 18.35 -1.93
N PHE A 514 -0.23 19.26 -1.32
CA PHE A 514 -1.63 19.62 -1.61
C PHE A 514 -2.70 19.10 -0.64
N PHE A 515 -2.85 19.77 0.51
CA PHE A 515 -4.10 19.99 1.28
C PHE A 515 -3.96 21.33 2.02
N PRO A 516 -4.91 22.27 1.89
CA PRO A 516 -5.96 22.34 2.91
C PRO A 516 -7.37 22.71 2.38
N CYS A 517 -8.36 22.39 3.23
CA CYS A 517 -9.81 22.54 3.10
C CYS A 517 -10.31 23.81 3.83
N GLU A 518 -11.37 24.46 3.32
CA GLU A 518 -12.35 25.23 4.10
C GLU A 518 -13.70 25.28 3.34
N GLN A 519 -14.78 25.52 4.10
CA GLN A 519 -16.20 25.21 3.86
C GLN A 519 -16.96 26.08 2.84
N ASP A 520 -18.16 25.56 2.49
CA ASP A 520 -19.38 26.14 1.90
C ASP A 520 -19.87 25.61 0.53
N ASP A 521 -20.93 24.81 0.63
CA ASP A 521 -21.89 24.25 -0.35
C ASP A 521 -21.41 23.80 -1.74
N LEU A 522 -21.25 22.48 -1.89
CA LEU A 522 -21.60 21.79 -3.13
C LEU A 522 -22.14 20.39 -2.80
N SER A 523 -23.38 20.10 -3.21
CA SER A 523 -23.95 18.75 -3.14
C SER A 523 -23.32 17.91 -4.26
N ILE A 524 -22.29 17.12 -3.94
CA ILE A 524 -21.77 16.11 -4.89
C ILE A 524 -22.92 15.18 -5.24
N SER A 525 -23.38 15.18 -6.50
CA SER A 525 -24.46 14.29 -6.93
C SER A 525 -23.99 12.84 -6.98
N GLU A 526 -24.92 11.91 -6.77
CA GLU A 526 -24.66 10.47 -6.88
C GLU A 526 -24.12 10.09 -8.28
N GLU A 527 -24.54 10.80 -9.32
CA GLU A 527 -24.08 10.62 -10.71
C GLU A 527 -22.63 11.07 -10.91
N MET A 528 -22.18 12.09 -10.20
CA MET A 528 -20.77 12.50 -10.20
C MET A 528 -19.88 11.45 -9.53
N VAL A 529 -20.31 10.89 -8.39
CA VAL A 529 -19.59 9.80 -7.72
C VAL A 529 -19.54 8.55 -8.61
N LYS A 530 -20.65 8.21 -9.28
CA LYS A 530 -20.71 7.11 -10.26
C LYS A 530 -19.74 7.30 -11.42
N SER A 531 -19.73 8.50 -12.03
CA SER A 531 -18.86 8.81 -13.18
C SER A 531 -17.37 8.72 -12.85
N VAL A 532 -16.97 9.08 -11.63
CA VAL A 532 -15.56 8.96 -11.19
C VAL A 532 -15.22 7.53 -10.81
N ALA A 533 -16.15 6.79 -10.20
CA ALA A 533 -15.97 5.36 -9.91
C ALA A 533 -15.88 4.50 -11.18
N GLU A 534 -16.35 5.02 -12.32
CA GLU A 534 -16.19 4.42 -13.66
C GLU A 534 -14.88 4.82 -14.35
N ASN A 535 -14.13 5.78 -13.80
CA ASN A 535 -12.81 6.13 -14.31
C ASN A 535 -11.79 5.05 -13.96
N ILE A 536 -11.49 4.21 -14.96
CA ILE A 536 -10.54 3.09 -14.89
C ILE A 536 -9.07 3.55 -15.05
N GLY A 537 -8.83 4.86 -15.19
CA GLY A 537 -7.51 5.44 -15.39
C GLY A 537 -6.72 5.62 -14.09
N PRO A 538 -5.39 5.86 -14.18
CA PRO A 538 -4.47 5.88 -13.02
C PRO A 538 -4.70 7.07 -12.06
N CYS A 539 -5.62 7.97 -12.39
CA CYS A 539 -5.94 9.17 -11.63
C CYS A 539 -7.32 9.12 -10.97
N GLY A 540 -8.15 8.09 -11.23
CA GLY A 540 -9.54 8.03 -10.76
C GLY A 540 -9.66 8.21 -9.24
N TYR A 541 -8.79 7.56 -8.47
CA TYR A 541 -8.76 7.68 -7.00
C TYR A 541 -8.32 9.07 -6.51
N ILE A 542 -7.37 9.74 -7.20
CA ILE A 542 -6.93 11.10 -6.86
C ILE A 542 -8.06 12.09 -7.13
N ILE A 543 -8.82 11.88 -8.20
CA ILE A 543 -9.98 12.70 -8.56
C ILE A 543 -11.12 12.51 -7.53
N ILE A 544 -11.38 11.28 -7.08
CA ILE A 544 -12.33 10.99 -5.98
C ILE A 544 -11.92 11.76 -4.71
N GLU A 545 -10.65 11.71 -4.34
CA GLU A 545 -10.13 12.40 -3.17
C GLU A 545 -10.22 13.93 -3.30
N LEU A 546 -9.93 14.49 -4.49
CA LEU A 546 -10.14 15.90 -4.79
C LEU A 546 -11.63 16.27 -4.70
N LEU A 547 -12.55 15.43 -5.17
CA LEU A 547 -14.00 15.67 -5.07
C LEU A 547 -14.51 15.65 -3.64
N PHE A 548 -14.08 14.69 -2.82
CA PHE A 548 -14.40 14.67 -1.39
C PHE A 548 -13.82 15.87 -0.63
N GLN A 549 -12.76 16.50 -1.14
CA GLN A 549 -12.21 17.75 -0.61
C GLN A 549 -12.92 19.00 -1.12
N LEU A 550 -13.60 18.89 -2.26
CA LEU A 550 -14.43 19.94 -2.87
C LEU A 550 -15.82 20.03 -2.25
N GLN A 551 -16.15 19.18 -1.26
CA GLN A 551 -17.36 19.33 -0.45
C GLN A 551 -17.33 20.69 0.25
N GLY A 552 -18.00 21.65 -0.37
CA GLY A 552 -18.09 23.03 0.09
C GLY A 552 -17.06 24.01 -0.49
N GLY A 553 -16.71 23.92 -1.77
CA GLY A 553 -15.99 25.01 -2.45
C GLY A 553 -16.77 25.54 -3.63
N ASN A 554 -16.99 26.86 -3.71
CA ASN A 554 -17.54 27.53 -4.90
C ASN A 554 -16.59 27.35 -6.10
N LEU A 555 -16.89 26.35 -6.93
CA LEU A 555 -16.18 26.10 -8.18
C LEU A 555 -16.61 27.14 -9.23
N PRO A 556 -15.69 27.61 -10.08
CA PRO A 556 -15.97 28.60 -11.12
C PRO A 556 -16.67 28.01 -12.37
N ILE A 557 -17.17 26.77 -12.29
CA ILE A 557 -17.63 25.94 -13.42
C ILE A 557 -18.84 25.07 -13.02
N SER A 558 -19.68 24.68 -13.98
CA SER A 558 -20.78 23.72 -13.74
C SER A 558 -20.30 22.32 -13.37
N GLU A 559 -21.25 21.56 -12.83
CA GLU A 559 -21.16 20.12 -12.58
C GLU A 559 -20.72 19.33 -13.83
N GLU A 560 -21.15 19.73 -15.03
CA GLU A 560 -20.84 19.05 -16.29
C GLU A 560 -19.35 19.15 -16.65
N VAL A 561 -18.70 20.28 -16.34
CA VAL A 561 -17.26 20.46 -16.54
C VAL A 561 -16.46 19.63 -15.54
N VAL A 562 -16.95 19.54 -14.30
CA VAL A 562 -16.36 18.68 -13.26
C VAL A 562 -16.51 17.21 -13.65
N GLU A 563 -17.64 16.82 -14.23
CA GLU A 563 -17.91 15.47 -14.72
C GLU A 563 -16.98 15.11 -15.90
N ALA A 564 -16.76 16.04 -16.84
CA ALA A 564 -15.80 15.87 -17.92
C ALA A 564 -14.36 15.73 -17.42
N ALA A 565 -13.95 16.53 -16.42
CA ALA A 565 -12.65 16.37 -15.75
C ALA A 565 -12.56 15.02 -15.01
N ALA A 566 -13.67 14.56 -14.43
CA ALA A 566 -13.73 13.33 -13.67
C ALA A 566 -13.70 12.07 -14.53
N ARG A 567 -14.26 12.11 -15.74
CA ARG A 567 -14.17 11.03 -16.74
C ARG A 567 -12.82 10.94 -17.43
N ASN A 568 -11.93 11.91 -17.20
CA ASN A 568 -10.61 11.95 -17.81
C ASN A 568 -9.73 10.81 -17.26
N SER A 569 -9.56 9.77 -18.07
CA SER A 569 -8.79 8.57 -17.74
C SER A 569 -7.29 8.67 -18.03
N GLY A 570 -6.82 9.83 -18.50
CA GLY A 570 -5.40 10.06 -18.79
C GLY A 570 -4.56 10.34 -17.54
N ASP A 571 -3.24 10.22 -17.66
CA ASP A 571 -2.25 10.42 -16.57
C ASP A 571 -2.29 11.82 -15.94
N TYR A 572 -2.97 12.79 -16.57
CA TYR A 572 -2.97 14.20 -16.18
C TYR A 572 -4.35 14.69 -15.69
N GLY A 573 -5.36 13.83 -15.62
CA GLY A 573 -6.72 14.19 -15.16
C GLY A 573 -6.72 14.84 -13.76
N HIS A 574 -5.92 14.31 -12.83
CA HIS A 574 -5.75 14.89 -11.49
C HIS A 574 -5.17 16.33 -11.50
N LEU A 575 -4.30 16.66 -12.47
CA LEU A 575 -3.71 18.01 -12.61
C LEU A 575 -4.68 19.01 -13.23
N VAL A 576 -5.55 18.54 -14.14
CA VAL A 576 -6.68 19.31 -14.69
C VAL A 576 -7.61 19.71 -13.54
N MET A 577 -8.07 18.74 -12.76
CA MET A 577 -8.95 18.95 -11.61
C MET A 577 -8.35 19.93 -10.59
N LYS A 578 -7.07 19.79 -10.30
CA LYS A 578 -6.33 20.70 -9.41
C LYS A 578 -6.12 22.11 -9.97
N THR A 579 -6.02 22.27 -11.28
CA THR A 579 -5.85 23.58 -11.92
C THR A 579 -7.16 24.38 -11.87
N ILE A 580 -8.28 23.69 -12.09
CA ILE A 580 -9.63 24.20 -11.86
C ILE A 580 -9.77 24.67 -10.41
N TYR A 581 -9.38 23.84 -9.44
CA TYR A 581 -9.44 24.19 -8.01
C TYR A 581 -8.60 25.41 -7.61
N ARG A 582 -7.41 25.58 -8.21
CA ARG A 582 -6.49 26.68 -7.88
C ARG A 582 -7.02 28.07 -8.24
N HIS A 583 -7.94 28.16 -9.18
CA HIS A 583 -8.52 29.42 -9.65
C HIS A 583 -10.01 29.52 -9.25
N ARG A 584 -10.38 28.90 -8.12
CA ARG A 584 -11.73 28.97 -7.54
C ARG A 584 -12.11 30.43 -7.21
N GLY A 585 -13.34 30.82 -7.57
CA GLY A 585 -13.84 32.19 -7.39
C GLY A 585 -13.47 33.20 -8.49
N GLU A 586 -12.75 32.78 -9.54
CA GLU A 586 -12.44 33.60 -10.72
C GLU A 586 -13.34 33.21 -11.91
N PHE A 587 -13.90 34.19 -12.65
CA PHE A 587 -14.73 33.92 -13.83
C PHE A 587 -13.88 33.51 -15.04
N PHE A 588 -14.31 32.48 -15.77
CA PHE A 588 -13.73 32.16 -17.07
C PHE A 588 -14.11 33.24 -18.09
N PRO A 589 -13.16 33.79 -18.87
CA PRO A 589 -13.45 34.75 -19.94
C PRO A 589 -14.03 34.10 -21.22
N ILE A 590 -14.37 32.79 -21.18
CA ILE A 590 -14.77 31.96 -22.32
C ILE A 590 -15.97 31.06 -21.95
N SER A 591 -16.65 30.48 -22.95
CA SER A 591 -17.80 29.61 -22.73
C SER A 591 -17.45 28.34 -21.94
N GLU A 592 -18.42 27.85 -21.19
CA GLU A 592 -18.36 26.62 -20.41
C GLU A 592 -18.00 25.37 -21.24
N LYS A 593 -18.41 25.35 -22.51
CA LYS A 593 -18.11 24.25 -23.45
C LYS A 593 -16.63 24.16 -23.80
N ALA A 594 -15.94 25.30 -23.90
CA ALA A 594 -14.50 25.31 -24.15
C ALA A 594 -13.71 24.81 -22.92
N VAL A 595 -14.17 25.14 -21.71
CA VAL A 595 -13.59 24.63 -20.46
C VAL A 595 -13.81 23.12 -20.32
N MET A 596 -15.01 22.63 -20.67
CA MET A 596 -15.34 21.20 -20.69
C MET A 596 -14.44 20.40 -21.64
N ALA A 597 -14.21 20.92 -22.86
CA ALA A 597 -13.32 20.29 -23.83
C ALA A 597 -11.87 20.18 -23.32
N ALA A 598 -11.36 21.24 -22.66
CA ALA A 598 -10.03 21.22 -22.06
C ALA A 598 -9.94 20.28 -20.84
N ALA A 599 -11.03 20.15 -20.09
CA ALA A 599 -11.14 19.26 -18.94
C ALA A 599 -11.16 17.77 -19.33
N GLY A 600 -11.81 17.44 -20.45
CA GLY A 600 -11.87 16.08 -20.99
C GLY A 600 -10.61 15.61 -21.74
N ASN A 601 -9.62 16.48 -21.97
CA ASN A 601 -8.39 16.11 -22.70
C ASN A 601 -7.46 15.23 -21.85
N THR A 602 -7.15 14.02 -22.35
CA THR A 602 -6.37 13.02 -21.60
C THR A 602 -4.86 13.27 -21.55
N GLY A 603 -4.34 14.27 -22.27
CA GLY A 603 -2.91 14.56 -22.39
C GLY A 603 -2.35 15.62 -21.42
N LYS A 604 -1.01 15.69 -21.32
CA LYS A 604 -0.23 16.63 -20.46
C LYS A 604 -0.54 18.11 -20.67
N ARG A 605 -1.10 18.47 -21.83
CA ARG A 605 -1.25 19.85 -22.29
C ARG A 605 -2.64 20.42 -22.03
N GLY A 606 -3.68 19.61 -21.76
CA GLY A 606 -4.98 20.10 -21.27
C GLY A 606 -4.83 20.98 -20.02
N THR A 607 -3.98 20.55 -19.07
CA THR A 607 -3.61 21.35 -17.89
C THR A 607 -2.92 22.67 -18.25
N LYS A 608 -2.07 22.69 -19.29
CA LYS A 608 -1.33 23.91 -19.67
C LYS A 608 -2.22 24.90 -20.43
N LEU A 609 -3.17 24.40 -21.22
CA LEU A 609 -4.18 25.20 -21.89
C LEU A 609 -5.11 25.86 -20.86
N LEU A 610 -5.62 25.10 -19.89
CA LEU A 610 -6.38 25.64 -18.76
C LEU A 610 -5.63 26.78 -18.05
N LYS A 611 -4.34 26.59 -17.74
CA LYS A 611 -3.50 27.66 -17.14
C LYS A 611 -3.32 28.89 -18.03
N LEU A 612 -3.27 28.73 -19.35
CA LEU A 612 -3.18 29.86 -20.27
C LEU A 612 -4.51 30.63 -20.36
N LEU A 613 -5.63 29.91 -20.40
CA LEU A 613 -6.97 30.49 -20.41
C LEU A 613 -7.26 31.27 -19.12
N PHE A 614 -6.80 30.77 -17.96
CA PHE A 614 -6.85 31.53 -16.70
C PHE A 614 -5.96 32.79 -16.72
N LYS A 615 -4.84 32.77 -17.46
CA LYS A 615 -3.91 33.91 -17.53
C LYS A 615 -4.41 35.05 -18.45
N SER A 616 -5.30 34.76 -19.40
CA SER A 616 -5.85 35.73 -20.35
C SER A 616 -7.12 36.46 -19.83
N GLN A 617 -7.26 36.65 -18.51
CA GLN A 617 -8.43 37.29 -17.91
C GLN A 617 -8.68 38.70 -18.46
N GLY A 618 -9.86 38.91 -19.05
CA GLY A 618 -10.38 40.24 -19.41
C GLY A 618 -10.04 40.76 -20.81
N GLU A 619 -9.25 40.03 -21.61
CA GLU A 619 -8.97 40.39 -23.00
C GLU A 619 -9.81 39.52 -23.96
N ALA A 620 -10.46 40.13 -24.95
CA ALA A 620 -11.17 39.40 -26.00
C ALA A 620 -10.16 38.57 -26.79
N LEU A 621 -10.23 37.24 -26.70
CA LEU A 621 -9.39 36.36 -27.49
C LEU A 621 -9.65 36.63 -28.99
N PRO A 622 -8.61 36.73 -29.83
CA PRO A 622 -8.73 37.11 -31.24
C PRO A 622 -9.30 35.98 -32.14
N VAL A 623 -9.88 34.92 -31.56
CA VAL A 623 -10.33 33.71 -32.27
C VAL A 623 -11.70 33.23 -31.80
N SER A 624 -12.41 32.51 -32.67
CA SER A 624 -13.73 31.95 -32.38
C SER A 624 -13.69 30.85 -31.32
N GLU A 625 -14.82 30.60 -30.67
CA GLU A 625 -14.97 29.53 -29.66
C GLU A 625 -14.66 28.13 -30.22
N GLU A 626 -14.99 27.89 -31.49
CA GLU A 626 -14.75 26.61 -32.16
C GLU A 626 -13.26 26.33 -32.39
N VAL A 627 -12.44 27.38 -32.57
CA VAL A 627 -10.98 27.27 -32.64
C VAL A 627 -10.39 26.92 -31.27
N ILE A 628 -10.96 27.44 -30.18
CA ILE A 628 -10.55 27.11 -28.81
C ILE A 628 -10.87 25.65 -28.48
N LYS A 629 -12.06 25.16 -28.87
CA LYS A 629 -12.45 23.74 -28.71
C LYS A 629 -11.53 22.81 -29.50
N ALA A 630 -11.27 23.12 -30.76
CA ALA A 630 -10.36 22.33 -31.60
C ALA A 630 -8.93 22.27 -31.00
N ALA A 631 -8.43 23.37 -30.44
CA ALA A 631 -7.16 23.39 -29.73
C ALA A 631 -7.18 22.55 -28.45
N ALA A 632 -8.30 22.57 -27.72
CA ALA A 632 -8.49 21.81 -26.49
C ALA A 632 -8.62 20.30 -26.71
N MET A 633 -9.09 19.87 -27.88
CA MET A 633 -9.22 18.44 -28.24
C MET A 633 -7.97 17.83 -28.89
N SER A 634 -6.92 18.63 -29.15
CA SER A 634 -5.68 18.13 -29.76
C SER A 634 -4.84 17.37 -28.72
N ASP A 635 -4.56 16.09 -28.95
CA ASP A 635 -3.90 15.20 -27.99
C ASP A 635 -2.37 15.36 -27.92
N GLU A 636 -1.73 16.11 -28.85
CA GLU A 636 -0.26 16.21 -28.95
C GLU A 636 0.30 17.66 -28.92
N ILE A 637 1.63 17.79 -29.10
CA ILE A 637 2.48 18.96 -28.84
C ILE A 637 1.96 20.28 -29.46
N CYS A 638 1.24 20.21 -30.57
CA CYS A 638 0.89 21.35 -31.41
C CYS A 638 -0.20 22.27 -30.84
N GLY A 639 -1.28 21.76 -30.21
CA GLY A 639 -2.42 22.59 -29.77
C GLY A 639 -2.06 23.74 -28.80
N HIS A 640 -1.17 23.47 -27.84
CA HIS A 640 -0.69 24.48 -26.86
C HIS A 640 0.21 25.55 -27.48
N GLU A 641 1.10 25.17 -28.41
CA GLU A 641 1.99 26.13 -29.09
C GLU A 641 1.24 26.93 -30.15
N ILE A 642 0.26 26.31 -30.83
CA ILE A 642 -0.70 26.99 -31.71
C ILE A 642 -1.45 28.08 -30.96
N PHE A 643 -1.99 27.78 -29.77
CA PHE A 643 -2.71 28.77 -28.97
C PHE A 643 -1.80 29.94 -28.54
N LYS A 644 -0.53 29.67 -28.18
CA LYS A 644 0.45 30.74 -27.92
C LYS A 644 0.75 31.60 -29.14
N ILE A 645 0.83 31.00 -30.33
CA ILE A 645 1.07 31.73 -31.59
C ILE A 645 -0.11 32.68 -31.85
N ILE A 646 -1.33 32.18 -31.70
CA ILE A 646 -2.58 32.95 -31.85
C ILE A 646 -2.62 34.12 -30.85
N VAL A 647 -2.41 33.86 -29.55
CA VAL A 647 -2.43 34.90 -28.51
C VAL A 647 -1.33 35.95 -28.72
N ARG A 648 -0.12 35.55 -29.16
CA ARG A 648 0.98 36.49 -29.44
C ARG A 648 0.76 37.38 -30.66
N HIS A 649 -0.03 36.95 -31.63
CA HIS A 649 -0.26 37.68 -32.88
C HIS A 649 -1.62 38.38 -32.91
N GLY A 650 -2.42 38.27 -31.83
CA GLY A 650 -3.82 38.74 -31.75
C GLY A 650 -4.06 40.23 -32.04
N ASP A 651 -3.08 41.09 -31.82
CA ASP A 651 -3.18 42.52 -32.15
C ASP A 651 -3.11 42.81 -33.66
N LYS A 652 -2.67 41.82 -34.46
CA LYS A 652 -2.78 41.82 -35.92
C LYS A 652 -3.85 40.80 -36.26
N HIS A 653 -5.06 41.23 -36.65
CA HIS A 653 -6.11 40.33 -37.14
C HIS A 653 -5.51 39.15 -37.91
N LEU A 654 -5.62 37.92 -37.40
CA LEU A 654 -5.15 36.73 -38.10
C LEU A 654 -5.94 36.68 -39.42
N LEU A 655 -5.27 37.00 -40.53
CA LEU A 655 -5.89 37.00 -41.86
C LEU A 655 -6.06 35.57 -42.43
N VAL A 656 -5.66 34.55 -41.68
CA VAL A 656 -5.80 33.11 -42.01
C VAL A 656 -7.21 32.64 -41.62
N SER A 657 -7.87 31.85 -42.47
CA SER A 657 -9.23 31.38 -42.22
C SER A 657 -9.34 30.42 -41.03
N GLU A 658 -10.55 30.31 -40.47
CA GLU A 658 -10.85 29.42 -39.35
C GLU A 658 -10.61 27.94 -39.70
N GLU A 659 -10.91 27.55 -40.95
CA GLU A 659 -10.80 26.17 -41.42
C GLU A 659 -9.34 25.74 -41.61
N VAL A 660 -8.48 26.66 -42.04
CA VAL A 660 -7.03 26.43 -42.10
C VAL A 660 -6.46 26.28 -40.68
N CYS A 661 -6.90 27.11 -39.72
CA CYS A 661 -6.50 26.99 -38.33
C CYS A 661 -6.91 25.65 -37.71
N LYS A 662 -8.18 25.23 -37.88
CA LYS A 662 -8.67 23.91 -37.43
C LYS A 662 -7.87 22.76 -38.05
N SER A 663 -7.55 22.87 -39.34
CA SER A 663 -6.74 21.88 -40.05
C SER A 663 -5.32 21.76 -39.50
N THR A 664 -4.69 22.87 -39.06
CA THR A 664 -3.39 22.81 -38.35
C THR A 664 -3.50 22.20 -36.95
N MET A 665 -4.62 22.41 -36.25
CA MET A 665 -4.85 21.85 -34.90
C MET A 665 -5.08 20.34 -34.90
N GLY A 666 -5.67 19.81 -35.97
CA GLY A 666 -5.79 18.36 -36.20
C GLY A 666 -4.49 17.68 -36.63
N ASN A 667 -3.43 18.44 -36.96
CA ASN A 667 -2.12 17.91 -37.30
C ASN A 667 -1.27 17.75 -36.03
N THR A 668 -1.10 16.50 -35.60
CA THR A 668 -0.54 16.19 -34.28
C THR A 668 0.99 16.39 -34.20
N ARG A 669 1.68 16.46 -35.35
CA ARG A 669 3.15 16.38 -35.42
C ARG A 669 3.85 17.70 -35.72
N TRP A 670 3.32 18.52 -36.62
CA TRP A 670 3.96 19.79 -37.05
C TRP A 670 2.97 20.94 -37.26
N GLY A 671 1.73 20.82 -36.77
CA GLY A 671 0.69 21.84 -36.93
C GLY A 671 1.10 23.24 -36.45
N ASP A 672 1.89 23.34 -35.37
CA ASP A 672 2.40 24.60 -34.84
C ASP A 672 3.41 25.28 -35.78
N LYS A 673 4.26 24.50 -36.46
CA LYS A 673 5.18 25.03 -37.48
C LYS A 673 4.44 25.46 -38.74
N ASN A 674 3.45 24.68 -39.17
CA ASN A 674 2.62 25.01 -40.33
C ASN A 674 1.89 26.34 -40.09
N LEU A 675 1.25 26.50 -38.92
CA LEU A 675 0.56 27.74 -38.56
C LEU A 675 1.52 28.92 -38.41
N ARG A 676 2.69 28.72 -37.80
CA ARG A 676 3.70 29.77 -37.69
C ARG A 676 4.13 30.28 -39.07
N TYR A 677 4.41 29.36 -39.99
CA TYR A 677 4.80 29.72 -41.35
C TYR A 677 3.70 30.47 -42.09
N LEU A 678 2.44 30.02 -41.96
CA LEU A 678 1.27 30.69 -42.52
C LEU A 678 1.13 32.12 -42.00
N VAL A 679 1.21 32.32 -40.68
CA VAL A 679 1.08 33.65 -40.05
C VAL A 679 2.24 34.58 -40.41
N GLU A 680 3.48 34.08 -40.48
CA GLU A 680 4.67 34.86 -40.82
C GLU A 680 4.73 35.28 -42.30
N ASN A 681 4.12 34.49 -43.20
CA ASN A 681 4.23 34.71 -44.66
C ASN A 681 2.92 35.13 -45.33
N TRP A 682 1.82 35.28 -44.58
CA TRP A 682 0.51 35.62 -45.15
C TRP A 682 0.49 36.94 -45.95
N GLU A 683 1.31 37.93 -45.55
CA GLU A 683 1.39 39.23 -46.24
C GLU A 683 2.10 39.15 -47.61
N ARG A 684 2.68 37.99 -47.98
CA ARG A 684 3.25 37.79 -49.32
C ARG A 684 2.12 37.70 -50.33
N LYS A 685 2.07 38.63 -51.29
CA LYS A 685 1.08 38.71 -52.38
C LYS A 685 1.22 37.56 -53.39
N VAL A 686 0.95 36.33 -52.96
CA VAL A 686 0.96 35.11 -53.77
C VAL A 686 -0.44 34.52 -53.76
N HIS A 687 -0.99 34.25 -54.94
CA HIS A 687 -2.32 33.65 -55.06
C HIS A 687 -2.20 32.14 -54.75
N ILE A 688 -2.81 31.70 -53.65
CA ILE A 688 -2.90 30.29 -53.23
C ILE A 688 -4.33 30.05 -52.75
N SER A 689 -5.00 29.02 -53.29
CA SER A 689 -6.35 28.65 -52.88
C SER A 689 -6.42 28.16 -51.42
N GLU A 690 -7.58 28.33 -50.80
CA GLU A 690 -7.83 27.88 -49.43
C GLU A 690 -7.77 26.33 -49.33
N GLY A 691 -8.25 25.61 -50.34
CA GLY A 691 -8.20 24.15 -50.41
C GLY A 691 -6.77 23.61 -50.38
N LEU A 692 -5.85 24.27 -51.09
CA LEU A 692 -4.44 23.92 -51.14
C LEU A 692 -3.71 24.21 -49.81
N LEU A 693 -4.04 25.33 -49.15
CA LEU A 693 -3.55 25.65 -47.81
C LEU A 693 -4.03 24.63 -46.77
N ILE A 694 -5.29 24.20 -46.83
CA ILE A 694 -5.84 23.15 -45.97
C ILE A 694 -5.11 21.83 -46.22
N ALA A 695 -4.90 21.46 -47.49
CA ALA A 695 -4.19 20.23 -47.87
C ALA A 695 -2.75 20.21 -47.32
N ALA A 696 -2.01 21.31 -47.44
CA ALA A 696 -0.65 21.44 -46.91
C ALA A 696 -0.63 21.50 -45.37
N ALA A 697 -1.59 22.20 -44.74
CA ALA A 697 -1.72 22.29 -43.29
C ALA A 697 -1.97 20.93 -42.62
N ARG A 698 -2.75 20.05 -43.28
CA ARG A 698 -3.02 18.66 -42.83
C ARG A 698 -1.84 17.70 -43.04
N ASN A 699 -0.79 18.10 -43.74
CA ASN A 699 0.36 17.22 -43.98
C ASN A 699 1.23 17.07 -42.73
N ASN A 700 1.26 15.85 -42.18
CA ASN A 700 1.87 15.53 -40.89
C ASN A 700 3.40 15.40 -40.92
N ILE A 701 4.06 15.60 -42.07
CA ILE A 701 5.52 15.38 -42.19
C ILE A 701 6.24 16.62 -42.75
N TRP A 702 5.81 17.14 -43.91
CA TRP A 702 6.49 18.24 -44.59
C TRP A 702 5.57 19.41 -44.96
N GLY A 703 4.44 19.57 -44.25
CA GLY A 703 3.47 20.65 -44.52
C GLY A 703 4.12 22.03 -44.59
N HIS A 704 5.02 22.36 -43.66
CA HIS A 704 5.77 23.63 -43.66
C HIS A 704 6.64 23.83 -44.91
N THR A 705 7.32 22.78 -45.40
CA THR A 705 8.14 22.83 -46.63
C THR A 705 7.27 22.94 -47.87
N ILE A 706 6.11 22.26 -47.88
CA ILE A 706 5.11 22.39 -48.95
C ILE A 706 4.58 23.81 -48.99
N LEU A 707 4.20 24.38 -47.83
CA LEU A 707 3.80 25.78 -47.72
C LEU A 707 4.92 26.71 -48.19
N GLU A 708 6.18 26.45 -47.84
CA GLU A 708 7.31 27.25 -48.31
C GLU A 708 7.45 27.26 -49.83
N ILE A 709 7.36 26.09 -50.46
CA ILE A 709 7.41 25.97 -51.92
C ILE A 709 6.24 26.73 -52.56
N LEU A 710 5.02 26.55 -52.02
CA LEU A 710 3.81 27.22 -52.50
C LEU A 710 3.90 28.75 -52.37
N PHE A 711 4.39 29.28 -51.24
CA PHE A 711 4.60 30.72 -51.04
C PHE A 711 5.78 31.29 -51.81
N GLN A 712 6.74 30.47 -52.26
CA GLN A 712 7.84 30.92 -53.11
C GLN A 712 7.44 31.01 -54.59
N HIS A 713 6.59 30.11 -55.09
CA HIS A 713 6.34 29.98 -56.53
C HIS A 713 4.89 30.36 -56.93
N GLY A 714 3.93 30.25 -56.03
CA GLY A 714 2.51 30.55 -56.25
C GLY A 714 1.75 29.52 -57.08
N GLU A 715 0.42 29.56 -57.00
CA GLU A 715 -0.47 28.63 -57.73
C GLU A 715 -0.44 28.89 -59.24
N ALA A 716 -0.32 30.16 -59.65
CA ALA A 716 -0.37 30.58 -61.06
C ALA A 716 0.87 30.19 -61.89
N SER A 717 1.97 29.73 -61.27
CA SER A 717 3.16 29.27 -61.98
C SER A 717 3.07 27.81 -62.42
N LEU A 718 2.03 27.09 -61.99
CA LEU A 718 1.74 25.71 -62.39
C LEU A 718 0.49 25.71 -63.29
N GLN A 719 0.61 25.31 -64.56
CA GLN A 719 -0.55 25.02 -65.41
C GLN A 719 -1.15 23.63 -65.08
N MET A 720 -1.43 23.36 -63.81
CA MET A 720 -1.97 22.08 -63.33
C MET A 720 -3.34 22.27 -62.67
N SER A 721 -4.17 21.22 -62.62
CA SER A 721 -5.44 21.30 -61.89
C SER A 721 -5.20 21.38 -60.39
N GLU A 722 -6.04 22.15 -59.70
CA GLU A 722 -6.04 22.33 -58.24
C GLU A 722 -6.08 20.97 -57.51
N GLU A 723 -6.86 20.02 -58.04
CA GLU A 723 -6.98 18.64 -57.53
C GLU A 723 -5.63 17.91 -57.44
N VAL A 724 -4.75 18.09 -58.44
CA VAL A 724 -3.43 17.45 -58.45
C VAL A 724 -2.49 18.10 -57.44
N LEU A 725 -2.58 19.42 -57.27
CA LEU A 725 -1.79 20.15 -56.27
C LEU A 725 -2.23 19.82 -54.84
N GLU A 726 -3.52 19.66 -54.61
CA GLU A 726 -4.03 19.22 -53.32
C GLU A 726 -3.61 17.77 -53.00
N ALA A 727 -3.74 16.85 -53.96
CA ALA A 727 -3.33 15.45 -53.79
C ALA A 727 -1.83 15.35 -53.49
N THR A 728 -1.01 16.14 -54.20
CA THR A 728 0.44 16.23 -53.97
C THR A 728 0.73 16.80 -52.58
N SER A 729 0.02 17.85 -52.17
CA SER A 729 0.21 18.50 -50.86
C SER A 729 -0.21 17.62 -49.67
N ARG A 730 -1.14 16.68 -49.87
CA ARG A 730 -1.49 15.65 -48.87
C ARG A 730 -0.47 14.51 -48.80
N ASN A 731 0.40 14.35 -49.81
CA ASN A 731 1.40 13.29 -49.87
C ASN A 731 2.61 13.61 -48.96
N ASN A 732 3.07 12.61 -48.22
CA ASN A 732 4.22 12.71 -47.31
C ASN A 732 5.56 13.05 -48.00
N PHE A 733 5.68 12.92 -49.33
CA PHE A 733 6.84 13.40 -50.09
C PHE A 733 6.47 14.47 -51.12
N GLY A 734 5.29 15.07 -50.98
CA GLY A 734 4.76 16.11 -51.87
C GLY A 734 5.73 17.28 -52.10
N HIS A 735 6.53 17.65 -51.11
CA HIS A 735 7.52 18.73 -51.25
C HIS A 735 8.57 18.44 -52.35
N ARG A 736 9.11 17.20 -52.45
CA ARG A 736 10.06 16.83 -53.51
C ARG A 736 9.40 16.79 -54.88
N ILE A 737 8.15 16.35 -54.92
CA ILE A 737 7.36 16.28 -56.14
C ILE A 737 7.06 17.69 -56.64
N LEU A 738 6.59 18.59 -55.76
CA LEU A 738 6.40 20.01 -56.07
C LEU A 738 7.70 20.65 -56.53
N GLU A 739 8.82 20.44 -55.83
CA GLU A 739 10.12 21.00 -56.20
C GLU A 739 10.61 20.53 -57.59
N LEU A 740 10.39 19.24 -57.92
CA LEU A 740 10.69 18.70 -59.25
C LEU A 740 9.78 19.27 -60.34
N LEU A 741 8.48 19.42 -60.05
CA LEU A 741 7.50 20.01 -60.97
C LEU A 741 7.81 21.49 -61.24
N PHE A 742 8.21 22.25 -60.21
CA PHE A 742 8.63 23.65 -60.34
C PHE A 742 9.98 23.83 -61.06
N ARG A 743 10.95 22.92 -60.86
CA ARG A 743 12.25 22.96 -61.56
C ARG A 743 12.18 22.64 -63.07
N HIS A 744 11.27 21.76 -63.48
CA HIS A 744 11.29 21.17 -64.82
C HIS A 744 10.25 21.71 -65.82
N GLY A 745 9.39 22.66 -65.42
CA GLY A 745 8.57 23.47 -66.33
C GLY A 745 8.01 22.74 -67.56
N LEU A 746 7.00 21.89 -67.38
CA LEU A 746 6.16 21.28 -68.43
C LEU A 746 6.85 20.99 -69.77
N LYS A 747 7.89 20.16 -69.78
CA LYS A 747 8.24 19.29 -70.92
C LYS A 747 8.78 17.97 -70.41
N THR A 748 7.88 16.99 -70.25
CA THR A 748 8.15 15.54 -70.06
C THR A 748 9.52 15.22 -69.45
N PRO A 749 9.68 15.23 -68.13
CA PRO A 749 10.90 14.70 -67.54
C PRO A 749 10.94 13.19 -67.82
N PRO A 750 12.06 12.62 -68.29
CA PRO A 750 12.22 11.17 -68.32
C PRO A 750 12.07 10.71 -66.87
N ILE A 751 11.04 9.92 -66.57
CA ILE A 751 10.87 9.34 -65.25
C ILE A 751 12.07 8.41 -65.05
N SER A 752 13.07 8.88 -64.30
CA SER A 752 14.27 8.10 -64.05
C SER A 752 13.95 6.92 -63.14
N GLU A 753 14.75 5.86 -63.24
CA GLU A 753 14.59 4.64 -62.43
C GLU A 753 14.56 4.96 -60.93
N GLU A 754 15.34 5.95 -60.50
CA GLU A 754 15.43 6.43 -59.12
C GLU A 754 14.11 7.01 -58.62
N VAL A 755 13.35 7.68 -59.48
CA VAL A 755 12.03 8.25 -59.14
C VAL A 755 11.04 7.12 -58.89
N ILE A 756 11.06 6.09 -59.73
CA ILE A 756 10.18 4.91 -59.61
C ILE A 756 10.55 4.08 -58.38
N LYS A 757 11.86 3.88 -58.16
CA LYS A 757 12.38 3.20 -56.96
C LYS A 757 11.93 3.92 -55.69
N ALA A 758 12.07 5.25 -55.64
CA ALA A 758 11.63 6.05 -54.51
C ALA A 758 10.11 5.93 -54.27
N MET A 759 9.30 5.94 -55.33
CA MET A 759 7.84 5.76 -55.20
C MET A 759 7.47 4.35 -54.72
N ALA A 760 8.14 3.31 -55.22
CA ALA A 760 7.87 1.93 -54.85
C ALA A 760 8.11 1.63 -53.36
N GLY A 761 9.11 2.28 -52.73
CA GLY A 761 9.48 2.08 -51.33
C GLY A 761 8.67 2.88 -50.30
N HIS A 762 7.72 3.73 -50.72
CA HIS A 762 7.07 4.69 -49.83
C HIS A 762 5.55 4.55 -49.77
N LEU A 763 4.97 4.97 -48.63
CA LEU A 763 3.53 4.93 -48.37
C LEU A 763 2.79 5.95 -49.25
N GLY A 764 1.81 5.51 -50.04
CA GLY A 764 1.08 6.37 -50.99
C GLY A 764 1.77 6.54 -52.34
N GLY A 765 2.90 5.85 -52.58
CA GLY A 765 3.57 5.83 -53.87
C GLY A 765 2.80 5.07 -54.95
N GLU A 766 1.90 4.16 -54.57
CA GLU A 766 1.04 3.39 -55.48
C GLU A 766 0.09 4.28 -56.29
N LEU A 767 -0.52 5.30 -55.67
CA LEU A 767 -1.40 6.26 -56.36
C LEU A 767 -0.63 7.09 -57.39
N MET A 768 0.63 7.42 -57.06
CA MET A 768 1.49 8.18 -57.96
C MET A 768 2.02 7.31 -59.10
N LEU A 769 2.39 6.05 -58.83
CA LEU A 769 2.75 5.08 -59.88
C LEU A 769 1.57 4.83 -60.82
N GLU A 770 0.36 4.71 -60.29
CA GLU A 770 -0.86 4.55 -61.10
C GLU A 770 -1.08 5.74 -62.05
N LEU A 771 -0.96 6.97 -61.55
CA LEU A 771 -1.04 8.18 -62.37
C LEU A 771 0.11 8.26 -63.38
N LEU A 772 1.35 7.99 -62.98
CA LEU A 772 2.49 8.01 -63.91
C LEU A 772 2.32 6.99 -65.03
N PHE A 773 1.84 5.78 -64.72
CA PHE A 773 1.59 4.74 -65.71
C PHE A 773 0.45 5.05 -66.67
N GLN A 774 -0.50 5.92 -66.28
CA GLN A 774 -1.56 6.44 -67.14
C GLN A 774 -1.06 7.54 -68.11
N TYR A 775 -0.12 8.39 -67.70
CA TYR A 775 0.35 9.53 -68.50
C TYR A 775 1.65 9.27 -69.30
N THR A 776 2.33 8.14 -69.08
CA THR A 776 3.55 7.78 -69.83
C THR A 776 3.31 6.69 -70.87
N GLU A 777 3.45 7.07 -72.15
CA GLU A 777 3.47 6.15 -73.30
C GLU A 777 4.85 5.50 -73.53
N GLU A 778 5.92 6.03 -72.90
CA GLU A 778 7.26 5.49 -73.02
C GLU A 778 7.45 4.16 -72.25
N LYS A 779 8.29 3.29 -72.81
CA LYS A 779 8.59 1.97 -72.28
C LYS A 779 9.58 2.09 -71.12
N ILE A 780 9.06 2.21 -69.90
CA ILE A 780 9.85 2.31 -68.68
C ILE A 780 10.41 0.93 -68.31
N LEU A 781 11.74 0.79 -68.31
CA LEU A 781 12.40 -0.42 -67.81
C LEU A 781 12.34 -0.46 -66.28
N ILE A 782 11.63 -1.44 -65.73
CA ILE A 782 11.60 -1.69 -64.28
C ILE A 782 12.73 -2.67 -63.92
N SER A 783 13.71 -2.21 -63.14
CA SER A 783 14.85 -3.01 -62.69
C SER A 783 14.51 -3.90 -61.49
N GLU A 784 15.42 -4.83 -61.18
CA GLU A 784 15.30 -5.69 -59.98
C GLU A 784 15.24 -4.86 -58.70
N ASP A 785 16.01 -3.78 -58.63
CA ASP A 785 16.05 -2.87 -57.49
C ASP A 785 14.69 -2.24 -57.19
N VAL A 786 13.94 -1.85 -58.22
CA VAL A 786 12.58 -1.30 -58.06
C VAL A 786 11.62 -2.37 -57.54
N VAL A 787 11.71 -3.59 -58.06
CA VAL A 787 10.86 -4.71 -57.62
C VAL A 787 11.20 -5.12 -56.19
N LYS A 788 12.49 -5.13 -55.83
CA LYS A 788 12.97 -5.41 -54.47
C LYS A 788 12.50 -4.35 -53.49
N GLU A 789 12.53 -3.07 -53.88
CA GLU A 789 12.03 -1.97 -53.06
C GLU A 789 10.51 -2.09 -52.83
N ALA A 790 9.75 -2.44 -53.87
CA ALA A 790 8.32 -2.72 -53.76
C ALA A 790 8.05 -3.91 -52.81
N ALA A 791 8.81 -4.99 -52.94
CA ALA A 791 8.74 -6.16 -52.06
C ALA A 791 9.19 -5.87 -50.62
N GLY A 792 9.99 -4.83 -50.39
CA GLY A 792 10.40 -4.36 -49.06
C GLY A 792 9.43 -3.38 -48.41
N ASN A 793 8.45 -2.87 -49.15
CA ASN A 793 7.48 -1.90 -48.65
C ASN A 793 6.51 -2.56 -47.66
N ARG A 794 6.54 -2.10 -46.40
CA ARG A 794 5.84 -2.74 -45.27
C ARG A 794 4.33 -2.52 -45.26
N MET A 795 3.80 -1.54 -45.99
CA MET A 795 2.40 -1.09 -45.85
C MET A 795 1.56 -1.28 -47.12
N VAL A 796 2.14 -1.03 -48.30
CA VAL A 796 1.41 -1.02 -49.58
C VAL A 796 2.13 -1.80 -50.69
N GLY A 797 3.14 -2.59 -50.34
CA GLY A 797 3.99 -3.30 -51.31
C GLY A 797 3.24 -4.30 -52.20
N ASP A 798 2.14 -4.88 -51.73
CA ASP A 798 1.27 -5.74 -52.54
C ASP A 798 0.56 -4.96 -53.66
N ARG A 799 0.06 -3.75 -53.37
CA ARG A 799 -0.54 -2.84 -54.38
C ARG A 799 0.49 -2.33 -55.36
N VAL A 800 1.65 -1.92 -54.86
CA VAL A 800 2.78 -1.48 -55.70
C VAL A 800 3.21 -2.61 -56.64
N LEU A 801 3.45 -3.82 -56.13
CA LEU A 801 3.78 -4.98 -56.95
C LEU A 801 2.68 -5.28 -57.98
N HIS A 802 1.40 -5.17 -57.61
CA HIS A 802 0.29 -5.35 -58.55
C HIS A 802 0.35 -4.34 -59.70
N LEU A 803 0.61 -3.05 -59.43
CA LEU A 803 0.74 -2.03 -60.47
C LEU A 803 1.94 -2.31 -61.38
N LEU A 804 3.09 -2.72 -60.81
CA LEU A 804 4.26 -3.10 -61.59
C LEU A 804 3.97 -4.31 -62.49
N PHE A 805 3.27 -5.33 -61.98
CA PHE A 805 2.85 -6.50 -62.77
C PHE A 805 1.82 -6.13 -63.84
N GLN A 806 0.96 -5.15 -63.61
CA GLN A 806 0.02 -4.67 -64.63
C GLN A 806 0.75 -3.98 -65.80
N LYS A 807 1.88 -3.29 -65.53
CA LYS A 807 2.65 -2.57 -66.55
C LYS A 807 3.58 -3.49 -67.36
N GLU A 808 4.42 -4.29 -66.70
CA GLU A 808 5.45 -5.12 -67.36
C GLU A 808 5.11 -6.63 -67.38
N GLY A 809 4.05 -7.05 -66.68
CA GLY A 809 3.60 -8.44 -66.66
C GLY A 809 4.70 -9.42 -66.22
N ASN A 810 4.80 -10.51 -66.97
CA ASN A 810 5.82 -11.55 -66.75
C ASN A 810 7.23 -11.13 -67.22
N ARG A 811 7.49 -9.86 -67.54
CA ARG A 811 8.85 -9.36 -67.82
C ARG A 811 9.58 -8.83 -66.60
N LEU A 812 8.89 -8.61 -65.48
CA LEU A 812 9.51 -8.08 -64.26
C LEU A 812 10.65 -8.98 -63.72
N PRO A 813 11.81 -8.43 -63.36
CA PRO A 813 12.89 -9.19 -62.76
C PRO A 813 12.52 -9.63 -61.33
N VAL A 814 12.00 -10.86 -61.20
CA VAL A 814 11.70 -11.50 -59.91
C VAL A 814 12.78 -12.54 -59.63
N THR A 815 13.77 -12.14 -58.84
CA THR A 815 14.90 -12.98 -58.42
C THR A 815 14.63 -13.62 -57.06
N GLU A 816 15.53 -14.52 -56.64
CA GLU A 816 15.52 -15.09 -55.29
C GLU A 816 15.56 -14.00 -54.20
N GLU A 817 16.32 -12.91 -54.42
CA GLU A 817 16.44 -11.80 -53.48
C GLU A 817 15.11 -11.02 -53.32
N VAL A 818 14.33 -10.88 -54.39
CA VAL A 818 12.97 -10.31 -54.32
C VAL A 818 12.05 -11.21 -53.49
N VAL A 819 12.08 -12.52 -53.75
CA VAL A 819 11.25 -13.51 -53.02
C VAL A 819 11.64 -13.56 -51.54
N LYS A 820 12.93 -13.53 -51.22
CA LYS A 820 13.45 -13.46 -49.85
C LYS A 820 13.00 -12.18 -49.14
N THR A 821 13.09 -11.04 -49.83
CA THR A 821 12.66 -9.74 -49.28
C THR A 821 11.17 -9.75 -48.97
N ALA A 822 10.33 -10.27 -49.88
CA ALA A 822 8.91 -10.43 -49.64
C ALA A 822 8.61 -11.39 -48.48
N ALA A 823 9.31 -12.53 -48.39
CA ALA A 823 9.10 -13.54 -47.34
C ALA A 823 9.32 -12.99 -45.92
N GLY A 824 10.31 -12.10 -45.74
CA GLY A 824 10.60 -11.45 -44.47
C GLY A 824 9.78 -10.19 -44.17
N ASN A 825 8.85 -9.79 -45.03
CA ASN A 825 8.10 -8.53 -44.90
C ASN A 825 6.76 -8.71 -44.17
N TYR A 826 6.25 -7.64 -43.55
CA TYR A 826 4.98 -7.57 -42.82
C TYR A 826 3.80 -8.10 -43.65
N HIS A 827 3.67 -7.70 -44.92
CA HIS A 827 2.66 -8.19 -45.86
C HIS A 827 3.15 -9.34 -46.76
N GLY A 828 4.19 -10.07 -46.32
CA GLY A 828 4.86 -11.09 -47.11
C GLY A 828 3.94 -12.17 -47.67
N HIS A 829 2.88 -12.54 -46.93
CA HIS A 829 1.88 -13.51 -47.39
C HIS A 829 1.17 -13.05 -48.68
N SER A 830 0.64 -11.81 -48.70
CA SER A 830 -0.06 -11.27 -49.87
C SER A 830 0.90 -11.03 -51.04
N GLN A 831 2.10 -10.52 -50.76
CA GLN A 831 3.11 -10.26 -51.78
C GLN A 831 3.60 -11.57 -52.43
N LEU A 832 3.90 -12.61 -51.63
CA LEU A 832 4.28 -13.92 -52.16
C LEU A 832 3.15 -14.58 -52.93
N LYS A 833 1.90 -14.45 -52.49
CA LYS A 833 0.74 -14.94 -53.24
C LYS A 833 0.65 -14.31 -54.62
N LEU A 834 0.88 -13.00 -54.73
CA LEU A 834 0.93 -12.29 -56.01
C LEU A 834 2.12 -12.75 -56.87
N LEU A 835 3.32 -12.88 -56.29
CA LEU A 835 4.50 -13.39 -56.99
C LEU A 835 4.27 -14.82 -57.52
N PHE A 836 3.67 -15.71 -56.73
CA PHE A 836 3.33 -17.08 -57.14
C PHE A 836 2.23 -17.12 -58.20
N GLN A 837 1.25 -16.22 -58.17
CA GLN A 837 0.21 -16.13 -59.21
C GLN A 837 0.82 -15.81 -60.58
N HIS A 838 1.78 -14.90 -60.65
CA HIS A 838 2.40 -14.48 -61.91
C HIS A 838 3.55 -15.38 -62.38
N ARG A 839 4.30 -16.00 -61.46
CA ARG A 839 5.50 -16.82 -61.78
C ARG A 839 5.31 -18.34 -61.58
N GLY A 840 4.27 -18.77 -60.88
CA GLY A 840 3.99 -20.18 -60.60
C GLY A 840 5.12 -20.92 -59.88
N VAL A 841 5.29 -22.20 -60.22
CA VAL A 841 6.29 -23.14 -59.63
C VAL A 841 7.74 -22.78 -60.00
N SER A 842 7.95 -21.81 -60.90
CA SER A 842 9.26 -21.39 -61.42
C SER A 842 10.12 -20.64 -60.40
N LEU A 843 9.56 -20.19 -59.28
CA LEU A 843 10.33 -19.44 -58.29
C LEU A 843 11.26 -20.38 -57.51
N ALA A 844 12.54 -19.99 -57.44
CA ALA A 844 13.54 -20.66 -56.62
C ALA A 844 13.25 -20.34 -55.13
N ILE A 845 12.79 -21.35 -54.40
CA ILE A 845 12.61 -21.27 -52.95
C ILE A 845 13.81 -21.99 -52.33
N SER A 846 14.83 -21.21 -52.01
CA SER A 846 16.04 -21.68 -51.34
C SER A 846 15.85 -21.71 -49.83
N GLU A 847 16.82 -22.29 -49.11
CA GLU A 847 16.89 -22.22 -47.66
C GLU A 847 16.81 -20.79 -47.12
N LYS A 848 17.48 -19.81 -47.76
CA LYS A 848 17.47 -18.40 -47.33
C LYS A 848 16.09 -17.77 -47.39
N VAL A 849 15.24 -18.19 -48.33
CA VAL A 849 13.85 -17.73 -48.44
C VAL A 849 13.02 -18.32 -47.30
N VAL A 850 13.22 -19.61 -46.99
CA VAL A 850 12.51 -20.30 -45.90
C VAL A 850 12.94 -19.74 -44.55
N GLU A 851 14.22 -19.45 -44.37
CA GLU A 851 14.76 -18.80 -43.17
C GLU A 851 14.17 -17.40 -42.98
N ALA A 852 14.10 -16.58 -44.05
CA ALA A 852 13.47 -15.27 -43.99
C ALA A 852 11.98 -15.34 -43.62
N ALA A 853 11.26 -16.36 -44.09
CA ALA A 853 9.88 -16.62 -43.69
C ALA A 853 9.77 -17.04 -42.22
N ALA A 854 10.67 -17.90 -41.73
CA ALA A 854 10.70 -18.33 -40.34
C ALA A 854 11.01 -17.17 -39.36
N GLY A 855 11.81 -16.19 -39.79
CA GLY A 855 12.15 -14.99 -39.01
C GLY A 855 11.10 -13.87 -39.08
N ASN A 856 10.03 -14.04 -39.84
CA ASN A 856 8.99 -13.02 -39.99
C ASN A 856 8.08 -12.99 -38.76
N GLY A 857 8.19 -11.92 -37.96
CA GLY A 857 7.45 -11.74 -36.71
C GLY A 857 5.97 -11.45 -36.86
N ASP A 858 5.50 -11.06 -38.05
CA ASP A 858 4.11 -10.62 -38.23
C ASP A 858 3.25 -11.71 -38.86
N ASN A 859 3.58 -12.12 -40.09
CA ASN A 859 2.82 -13.09 -40.89
C ASN A 859 3.62 -14.35 -41.24
N GLY A 860 4.72 -14.62 -40.53
CA GLY A 860 5.63 -15.74 -40.82
C GLY A 860 4.95 -17.11 -40.90
N HIS A 861 3.98 -17.40 -40.03
CA HIS A 861 3.19 -18.63 -40.10
C HIS A 861 2.46 -18.80 -41.44
N ALA A 862 1.69 -17.78 -41.87
CA ALA A 862 0.93 -17.84 -43.11
C ALA A 862 1.86 -17.90 -44.34
N VAL A 863 3.01 -17.20 -44.28
CA VAL A 863 4.04 -17.31 -45.30
C VAL A 863 4.60 -18.73 -45.39
N MET A 864 4.93 -19.35 -44.25
CA MET A 864 5.43 -20.72 -44.19
C MET A 864 4.40 -21.72 -44.74
N GLU A 865 3.11 -21.58 -44.41
CA GLU A 865 2.04 -22.40 -45.00
C GLU A 865 1.98 -22.28 -46.52
N LEU A 866 2.07 -21.05 -47.07
CA LEU A 866 2.12 -20.85 -48.52
C LEU A 866 3.33 -21.53 -49.15
N LEU A 867 4.51 -21.44 -48.53
CA LEU A 867 5.71 -22.12 -49.04
C LEU A 867 5.56 -23.64 -49.03
N PHE A 868 4.96 -24.21 -47.99
CA PHE A 868 4.60 -25.64 -47.93
C PHE A 868 3.56 -26.03 -48.97
N GLN A 869 2.55 -25.20 -49.25
CA GLN A 869 1.59 -25.46 -50.33
C GLN A 869 2.27 -25.53 -51.70
N GLN A 870 3.34 -24.76 -51.93
CA GLN A 870 4.04 -24.73 -53.22
C GLN A 870 5.08 -25.85 -53.40
N LYS A 871 5.84 -26.20 -52.37
CA LYS A 871 6.95 -27.19 -52.48
C LYS A 871 6.71 -28.49 -51.70
N GLY A 872 5.69 -28.54 -50.85
CA GLY A 872 5.37 -29.71 -50.01
C GLY A 872 6.56 -30.19 -49.21
N GLU A 873 6.77 -31.50 -49.18
CA GLU A 873 7.90 -32.13 -48.49
C GLU A 873 9.28 -31.70 -49.02
N LYS A 874 9.37 -31.17 -50.26
CA LYS A 874 10.63 -30.74 -50.87
C LYS A 874 11.12 -29.38 -50.36
N LEU A 875 10.38 -28.71 -49.47
CA LEU A 875 10.82 -27.45 -48.88
C LEU A 875 12.09 -27.68 -48.01
N PRO A 876 13.17 -26.91 -48.21
CA PRO A 876 14.42 -27.05 -47.47
C PRO A 876 14.25 -26.51 -46.04
N VAL A 877 13.86 -27.39 -45.13
CA VAL A 877 13.77 -27.10 -43.69
C VAL A 877 15.02 -27.67 -43.03
N THR A 878 16.03 -26.84 -42.88
CA THR A 878 17.30 -27.14 -42.22
C THR A 878 17.26 -26.77 -40.73
N GLU A 879 18.31 -27.10 -40.00
CA GLU A 879 18.44 -26.69 -38.59
C GLU A 879 18.43 -25.16 -38.42
N GLU A 880 19.06 -24.39 -39.33
CA GLU A 880 19.05 -22.93 -39.28
C GLU A 880 17.63 -22.35 -39.37
N VAL A 881 16.79 -22.90 -40.25
CA VAL A 881 15.37 -22.51 -40.35
C VAL A 881 14.65 -22.76 -39.02
N VAL A 882 14.90 -23.90 -38.38
CA VAL A 882 14.26 -24.25 -37.11
C VAL A 882 14.76 -23.37 -35.96
N LYS A 883 16.07 -23.04 -35.92
CA LYS A 883 16.63 -22.08 -34.97
C LYS A 883 16.03 -20.69 -35.17
N THR A 884 15.90 -20.22 -36.41
CA THR A 884 15.27 -18.93 -36.70
C THR A 884 13.82 -18.90 -36.24
N ALA A 885 13.05 -19.98 -36.44
CA ALA A 885 11.69 -20.11 -35.91
C ALA A 885 11.66 -20.10 -34.36
N ALA A 886 12.57 -20.82 -33.71
CA ALA A 886 12.66 -20.90 -32.25
C ALA A 886 13.03 -19.55 -31.59
N GLY A 887 13.71 -18.66 -32.31
CA GLY A 887 14.04 -17.31 -31.85
C GLY A 887 13.06 -16.21 -32.29
N ASN A 888 11.92 -16.57 -32.89
CA ASN A 888 10.92 -15.61 -33.33
C ASN A 888 9.92 -15.32 -32.19
N ASP A 889 10.05 -14.14 -31.58
CA ASP A 889 9.32 -13.78 -30.37
C ASP A 889 7.79 -13.66 -30.56
N HIS A 890 7.32 -13.48 -31.79
CA HIS A 890 5.90 -13.16 -32.05
C HIS A 890 5.13 -14.35 -32.63
N GLN A 891 5.65 -14.98 -33.70
CA GLN A 891 4.97 -16.10 -34.39
C GLN A 891 5.74 -17.42 -34.28
N GLY A 892 6.83 -17.49 -33.50
CA GLY A 892 7.69 -18.66 -33.38
C GLY A 892 6.94 -19.94 -33.02
N HIS A 893 6.03 -19.89 -32.03
CA HIS A 893 5.21 -21.03 -31.63
C HIS A 893 4.32 -21.59 -32.76
N LYS A 894 3.66 -20.74 -33.56
CA LYS A 894 2.83 -21.18 -34.68
C LYS A 894 3.68 -21.73 -35.84
N ILE A 895 4.81 -21.08 -36.11
CA ILE A 895 5.75 -21.57 -37.13
C ILE A 895 6.30 -22.93 -36.72
N MET A 896 6.68 -23.10 -35.45
CA MET A 896 7.15 -24.37 -34.89
C MET A 896 6.06 -25.45 -34.97
N GLU A 897 4.80 -25.11 -34.67
CA GLU A 897 3.66 -26.02 -34.84
C GLU A 897 3.50 -26.44 -36.31
N CYS A 898 3.52 -25.51 -37.26
CA CYS A 898 3.44 -25.79 -38.69
C CYS A 898 4.59 -26.72 -39.16
N LEU A 899 5.83 -26.41 -38.74
CA LEU A 899 7.00 -27.24 -39.04
C LEU A 899 6.87 -28.66 -38.48
N LEU A 900 6.41 -28.80 -37.24
CA LEU A 900 6.18 -30.09 -36.58
C LEU A 900 5.03 -30.87 -37.23
N GLN A 901 3.95 -30.21 -37.66
CA GLN A 901 2.84 -30.87 -38.37
C GLN A 901 3.28 -31.41 -39.74
N GLN A 902 4.09 -30.66 -40.49
CA GLN A 902 4.50 -31.04 -41.85
C GLN A 902 5.67 -32.01 -41.89
N LYS A 903 6.69 -31.84 -41.02
CA LYS A 903 7.90 -32.68 -41.01
C LYS A 903 7.90 -33.73 -39.90
N GLY A 904 7.07 -33.57 -38.87
CA GLY A 904 6.95 -34.54 -37.77
C GLY A 904 8.29 -34.94 -37.18
N LYS A 905 8.58 -36.25 -37.21
CA LYS A 905 9.82 -36.81 -36.67
C LYS A 905 11.08 -36.46 -37.49
N SER A 906 10.95 -36.00 -38.74
CA SER A 906 12.10 -35.63 -39.58
C SER A 906 12.58 -34.20 -39.36
N LEU A 907 11.93 -33.41 -38.50
CA LEU A 907 12.36 -32.04 -38.20
C LEU A 907 13.68 -32.07 -37.40
N PRO A 908 14.73 -31.31 -37.78
CA PRO A 908 15.98 -31.25 -37.03
C PRO A 908 15.80 -30.46 -35.74
N VAL A 909 15.55 -31.15 -34.63
CA VAL A 909 15.45 -30.57 -33.29
C VAL A 909 16.72 -30.94 -32.53
N THR A 910 17.72 -30.08 -32.61
CA THR A 910 19.01 -30.20 -31.91
C THR A 910 18.97 -29.49 -30.55
N GLU A 911 20.02 -29.66 -29.76
CA GLU A 911 20.18 -28.95 -28.49
C GLU A 911 20.10 -27.43 -28.65
N GLU A 912 20.75 -26.87 -29.69
CA GLU A 912 20.72 -25.43 -29.99
C GLU A 912 19.31 -24.91 -30.30
N VAL A 913 18.48 -25.71 -30.98
CA VAL A 913 17.07 -25.38 -31.23
C VAL A 913 16.30 -25.30 -29.90
N VAL A 914 16.52 -26.27 -29.01
CA VAL A 914 15.84 -26.32 -27.72
C VAL A 914 16.30 -25.16 -26.83
N LYS A 915 17.61 -24.90 -26.77
CA LYS A 915 18.20 -23.78 -26.02
C LYS A 915 17.65 -22.43 -26.47
N ARG A 916 17.49 -22.23 -27.78
CA ARG A 916 16.90 -21.01 -28.33
C ARG A 916 15.41 -20.89 -28.04
N ALA A 917 14.66 -21.99 -28.08
CA ALA A 917 13.26 -22.00 -27.68
C ALA A 917 13.08 -21.69 -26.19
N THR A 918 13.92 -22.25 -25.31
CA THR A 918 13.89 -21.96 -23.86
C THR A 918 14.33 -20.54 -23.54
N GLY A 919 15.24 -19.96 -24.33
CA GLY A 919 15.64 -18.56 -24.20
C GLY A 919 14.65 -17.54 -24.79
N ASN A 920 13.57 -17.99 -25.44
CA ASN A 920 12.58 -17.07 -26.00
C ASN A 920 11.67 -16.52 -24.90
N GLU A 921 11.76 -15.22 -24.66
CA GLU A 921 11.07 -14.55 -23.55
C GLU A 921 9.55 -14.39 -23.76
N LEU A 922 9.05 -14.45 -25.00
CA LEU A 922 7.64 -14.17 -25.27
C LEU A 922 6.79 -15.43 -25.47
N CYS A 923 7.30 -16.44 -26.18
CA CYS A 923 6.54 -17.66 -26.52
C CYS A 923 7.30 -18.98 -26.34
N GLY A 924 8.42 -18.97 -25.59
CA GLY A 924 9.24 -20.14 -25.34
C GLY A 924 8.53 -21.30 -24.62
N ASP A 925 7.65 -20.99 -23.67
CA ASP A 925 6.82 -21.96 -22.95
C ASP A 925 5.93 -22.80 -23.89
N TYR A 926 5.19 -22.14 -24.80
CA TYR A 926 4.36 -22.82 -25.80
C TYR A 926 5.19 -23.67 -26.77
N MET A 927 6.36 -23.18 -27.19
CA MET A 927 7.26 -23.95 -28.06
C MET A 927 7.76 -25.21 -27.36
N MET A 928 8.13 -25.10 -26.08
CA MET A 928 8.58 -26.24 -25.29
C MET A 928 7.47 -27.27 -25.08
N GLU A 929 6.23 -26.85 -24.84
CA GLU A 929 5.08 -27.75 -24.74
C GLU A 929 4.86 -28.56 -26.05
N LEU A 930 4.93 -27.89 -27.20
CA LEU A 930 4.81 -28.54 -28.52
C LEU A 930 5.94 -29.54 -28.79
N LEU A 931 7.19 -29.16 -28.45
CA LEU A 931 8.35 -30.02 -28.62
C LEU A 931 8.29 -31.25 -27.72
N PHE A 932 7.87 -31.10 -26.46
CA PHE A 932 7.66 -32.23 -25.55
C PHE A 932 6.54 -33.15 -26.01
N ARG A 933 5.41 -32.62 -26.49
CA ARG A 933 4.30 -33.43 -27.01
C ARG A 933 4.73 -34.35 -28.16
N GLN A 934 5.64 -33.90 -29.03
CA GLN A 934 6.09 -34.67 -30.20
C GLN A 934 7.33 -35.53 -29.95
N ARG A 935 8.28 -35.06 -29.13
CA ARG A 935 9.59 -35.73 -28.93
C ARG A 935 9.70 -36.45 -27.59
N GLY A 936 8.91 -36.06 -26.58
CA GLY A 936 8.90 -36.66 -25.25
C GLY A 936 10.29 -36.77 -24.63
N GLU A 937 10.66 -37.99 -24.23
CA GLU A 937 12.00 -38.29 -23.67
C GLU A 937 13.16 -38.10 -24.63
N LYS A 938 12.92 -38.04 -25.95
CA LYS A 938 13.98 -37.88 -26.97
C LYS A 938 14.41 -36.43 -27.20
N LEU A 939 13.78 -35.46 -26.53
CA LEU A 939 14.16 -34.06 -26.61
C LEU A 939 15.48 -33.83 -25.85
N PRO A 940 16.52 -33.22 -26.47
CA PRO A 940 17.79 -32.95 -25.81
C PRO A 940 17.60 -31.86 -24.76
N VAL A 941 17.53 -32.26 -23.49
CA VAL A 941 17.47 -31.37 -22.33
C VAL A 941 18.78 -31.51 -21.58
N THR A 942 19.76 -30.70 -21.97
CA THR A 942 21.11 -30.63 -21.40
C THR A 942 21.19 -29.55 -20.33
N GLU A 943 22.31 -29.46 -19.62
CA GLU A 943 22.58 -28.41 -18.64
C GLU A 943 22.42 -27.01 -19.24
N ASP A 944 22.95 -26.79 -20.45
CA ASP A 944 22.85 -25.52 -21.17
C ASP A 944 21.40 -25.10 -21.46
N VAL A 945 20.52 -26.06 -21.74
CA VAL A 945 19.09 -25.80 -21.95
C VAL A 945 18.43 -25.39 -20.62
N VAL A 946 18.75 -26.08 -19.52
CA VAL A 946 18.21 -25.76 -18.20
C VAL A 946 18.74 -24.40 -17.72
N LYS A 947 20.01 -24.08 -17.97
CA LYS A 947 20.61 -22.77 -17.68
C LYS A 947 19.92 -21.65 -18.46
N ALA A 948 19.67 -21.86 -19.75
CA ALA A 948 18.93 -20.90 -20.57
C ALA A 948 17.48 -20.69 -20.09
N ALA A 949 16.80 -21.74 -19.62
CA ALA A 949 15.48 -21.62 -19.02
C ALA A 949 15.50 -20.86 -17.68
N ALA A 950 16.48 -21.14 -16.82
CA ALA A 950 16.68 -20.46 -15.54
C ALA A 950 16.97 -18.95 -15.70
N GLY A 951 17.74 -18.57 -16.72
CA GLY A 951 18.05 -17.18 -17.05
C GLY A 951 16.96 -16.41 -17.83
N ASN A 952 15.84 -17.05 -18.21
CA ASN A 952 14.78 -16.38 -18.97
C ASN A 952 13.93 -15.49 -18.03
N GLU A 953 14.03 -14.17 -18.18
CA GLU A 953 13.44 -13.18 -17.27
C GLU A 953 11.90 -13.07 -17.34
N ILE A 954 11.25 -13.60 -18.39
CA ILE A 954 9.81 -13.39 -18.59
C ILE A 954 9.03 -14.69 -18.44
N ARG A 955 9.53 -15.81 -18.97
CA ARG A 955 8.84 -17.11 -19.02
C ARG A 955 9.63 -18.25 -18.38
N GLY A 956 10.77 -17.95 -17.75
CA GLY A 956 11.65 -18.95 -17.15
C GLY A 956 10.97 -19.82 -16.11
N ASP A 957 10.05 -19.25 -15.32
CA ASP A 957 9.23 -19.98 -14.35
C ASP A 957 8.43 -21.14 -14.99
N ARG A 958 7.67 -20.84 -16.04
CA ARG A 958 6.85 -21.82 -16.77
C ARG A 958 7.68 -22.83 -17.55
N ILE A 959 8.77 -22.39 -18.14
CA ILE A 959 9.67 -23.28 -18.88
C ILE A 959 10.34 -24.26 -17.90
N MET A 960 10.78 -23.79 -16.73
CA MET A 960 11.34 -24.63 -15.67
C MET A 960 10.31 -25.62 -15.12
N GLU A 961 9.05 -25.22 -14.92
CA GLU A 961 7.97 -26.15 -14.56
C GLU A 961 7.80 -27.26 -15.60
N LEU A 962 7.73 -26.93 -16.89
CA LEU A 962 7.57 -27.92 -17.96
C LEU A 962 8.74 -28.89 -18.02
N LEU A 963 9.97 -28.39 -17.84
CA LEU A 963 11.17 -29.22 -17.75
C LEU A 963 11.06 -30.20 -16.58
N PHE A 964 10.69 -29.72 -15.39
CA PHE A 964 10.55 -30.56 -14.20
C PHE A 964 9.43 -31.59 -14.34
N GLN A 965 8.28 -31.23 -14.89
CA GLN A 965 7.18 -32.17 -15.14
C GLN A 965 7.58 -33.33 -16.06
N GLN A 966 8.45 -33.08 -17.05
CA GLN A 966 8.80 -34.07 -18.06
C GLN A 966 10.08 -34.86 -17.75
N ARG A 967 10.95 -34.35 -16.88
CA ARG A 967 12.26 -34.96 -16.58
C ARG A 967 12.48 -35.23 -15.09
N GLY A 968 11.73 -34.58 -14.21
CA GLY A 968 11.82 -34.73 -12.75
C GLY A 968 13.25 -34.59 -12.24
N GLU A 969 13.66 -35.54 -11.41
CA GLU A 969 15.02 -35.60 -10.84
C GLU A 969 16.14 -35.78 -11.88
N ARG A 970 15.82 -36.21 -13.10
CA ARG A 970 16.82 -36.41 -14.17
C ARG A 970 17.27 -35.10 -14.82
N LEU A 971 16.74 -33.95 -14.41
CA LEU A 971 17.22 -32.66 -14.92
C LEU A 971 18.64 -32.36 -14.41
N PRO A 972 19.55 -31.88 -15.28
CA PRO A 972 20.84 -31.36 -14.88
C PRO A 972 20.66 -30.01 -14.19
N VAL A 973 20.54 -30.02 -12.86
CA VAL A 973 20.59 -28.83 -12.01
C VAL A 973 21.99 -28.75 -11.42
N THR A 974 22.85 -27.98 -12.08
CA THR A 974 24.24 -27.71 -11.68
C THR A 974 24.34 -26.33 -11.01
N GLU A 975 25.50 -26.00 -10.48
CA GLU A 975 25.80 -24.68 -9.91
C GLU A 975 25.51 -23.55 -10.92
N ASP A 976 25.91 -23.73 -12.17
CA ASP A 976 25.68 -22.80 -13.27
C ASP A 976 24.19 -22.51 -13.53
N VAL A 977 23.31 -23.50 -13.32
CA VAL A 977 21.86 -23.34 -13.41
C VAL A 977 21.31 -22.55 -12.23
N VAL A 978 21.81 -22.82 -11.02
CA VAL A 978 21.39 -22.10 -9.81
C VAL A 978 21.86 -20.65 -9.86
N LYS A 979 23.07 -20.39 -10.36
CA LYS A 979 23.60 -19.05 -10.59
C LYS A 979 22.75 -18.26 -11.59
N ALA A 980 22.42 -18.87 -12.73
CA ALA A 980 21.54 -18.24 -13.72
C ALA A 980 20.12 -17.94 -13.15
N ALA A 981 19.60 -18.80 -12.27
CA ALA A 981 18.34 -18.54 -11.58
C ALA A 981 18.44 -17.41 -10.54
N ALA A 982 19.59 -17.28 -9.86
CA ALA A 982 19.86 -16.23 -8.87
C ALA A 982 20.00 -14.84 -9.52
N GLU A 983 20.66 -14.77 -10.69
CA GLU A 983 20.84 -13.55 -11.50
C GLU A 983 19.52 -13.08 -12.17
N ASN A 984 18.50 -13.93 -12.26
CA ASN A 984 17.23 -13.62 -12.90
C ASN A 984 16.36 -12.67 -12.03
N LEU A 985 16.50 -11.36 -12.24
CA LEU A 985 15.86 -10.32 -11.42
C LEU A 985 14.33 -10.40 -11.35
N ARG A 986 13.68 -11.03 -12.34
CA ARG A 986 12.22 -11.08 -12.44
C ARG A 986 11.59 -12.36 -11.90
N CYS A 987 12.15 -13.52 -12.25
CA CYS A 987 11.58 -14.83 -11.92
C CYS A 987 12.36 -15.58 -10.82
N ARG A 988 13.44 -15.00 -10.25
CA ARG A 988 14.31 -15.67 -9.26
C ARG A 988 13.58 -16.41 -8.15
N SER A 989 12.58 -15.78 -7.50
CA SER A 989 11.94 -16.38 -6.32
C SER A 989 11.25 -17.69 -6.65
N TYR A 990 10.59 -17.73 -7.81
CA TYR A 990 9.84 -18.90 -8.25
C TYR A 990 10.75 -19.99 -8.78
N ILE A 991 11.75 -19.64 -9.59
CA ILE A 991 12.70 -20.60 -10.14
C ILE A 991 13.54 -21.22 -9.01
N MET A 992 14.01 -20.42 -8.05
CA MET A 992 14.76 -20.91 -6.90
C MET A 992 13.92 -21.81 -5.99
N GLU A 993 12.64 -21.47 -5.77
CA GLU A 993 11.70 -22.31 -5.02
C GLU A 993 11.44 -23.65 -5.73
N LEU A 994 11.23 -23.65 -7.05
CA LEU A 994 11.07 -24.87 -7.84
C LEU A 994 12.31 -25.77 -7.78
N LEU A 995 13.50 -25.19 -7.97
CA LEU A 995 14.77 -25.90 -7.87
C LEU A 995 14.92 -26.54 -6.47
N PHE A 996 14.56 -25.81 -5.41
CA PHE A 996 14.67 -26.28 -4.02
C PHE A 996 13.72 -27.45 -3.72
N GLN A 997 12.44 -27.30 -4.09
CA GLN A 997 11.41 -28.30 -3.84
C GLN A 997 11.71 -29.61 -4.58
N GLN A 998 12.16 -29.53 -5.83
CA GLN A 998 12.42 -30.71 -6.67
C GLN A 998 13.75 -31.40 -6.38
N ARG A 999 14.64 -30.78 -5.58
CA ARG A 999 15.91 -31.35 -5.13
C ARG A 999 15.93 -31.74 -3.65
N GLY A 1000 14.77 -31.80 -2.99
CA GLY A 1000 14.68 -32.21 -1.59
C GLY A 1000 15.43 -31.30 -0.62
N GLY A 1001 15.56 -30.01 -0.97
CA GLY A 1001 16.20 -29.00 -0.13
C GLY A 1001 17.73 -28.90 -0.24
N ILE A 1002 18.36 -29.63 -1.16
CA ILE A 1002 19.82 -29.56 -1.37
C ILE A 1002 20.09 -29.02 -2.79
N LEU A 1003 20.63 -27.81 -2.87
CA LEU A 1003 21.10 -27.24 -4.13
C LEU A 1003 22.62 -27.06 -4.09
N PRO A 1004 23.30 -27.14 -5.25
CA PRO A 1004 24.71 -26.78 -5.36
C PRO A 1004 24.83 -25.26 -5.19
N VAL A 1005 24.96 -24.81 -3.94
CA VAL A 1005 25.13 -23.40 -3.56
C VAL A 1005 26.58 -23.17 -3.16
N THR A 1006 27.25 -22.26 -3.85
CA THR A 1006 28.63 -21.81 -3.59
C THR A 1006 28.64 -20.32 -3.23
N GLU A 1007 29.80 -19.82 -2.80
CA GLU A 1007 30.00 -18.40 -2.47
C GLU A 1007 29.63 -17.48 -3.66
N GLU A 1008 29.91 -17.90 -4.89
CA GLU A 1008 29.55 -17.16 -6.12
C GLU A 1008 28.04 -17.07 -6.36
N VAL A 1009 27.27 -18.13 -6.04
CA VAL A 1009 25.80 -18.10 -6.12
C VAL A 1009 25.22 -17.14 -5.08
N SER A 1010 25.85 -17.06 -3.91
CA SER A 1010 25.44 -16.10 -2.89
C SER A 1010 25.78 -14.66 -3.24
N GLU A 1011 26.94 -14.40 -3.86
CA GLU A 1011 27.31 -13.07 -4.37
C GLU A 1011 26.35 -12.62 -5.48
N ALA A 1012 26.06 -13.48 -6.46
CA ALA A 1012 25.16 -13.17 -7.57
C ALA A 1012 23.74 -12.76 -7.10
N ALA A 1013 23.21 -13.38 -6.05
CA ALA A 1013 21.93 -12.98 -5.47
C ALA A 1013 22.03 -11.82 -4.44
N ALA A 1014 23.24 -11.46 -4.00
CA ALA A 1014 23.51 -10.29 -3.17
C ALA A 1014 23.78 -9.01 -3.99
N GLU A 1015 24.20 -9.09 -5.26
CA GLU A 1015 24.59 -7.93 -6.08
C GLU A 1015 23.49 -6.87 -6.28
N ASP A 1016 22.21 -7.19 -6.02
CA ASP A 1016 21.11 -6.21 -6.01
C ASP A 1016 20.97 -5.42 -4.68
N THR A 1017 21.92 -5.57 -3.75
CA THR A 1017 22.05 -4.71 -2.55
C THR A 1017 23.08 -3.58 -2.70
N CYS A 1018 23.86 -3.53 -3.79
CA CYS A 1018 24.99 -2.61 -3.93
C CYS A 1018 25.06 -1.83 -5.25
N CYS A 1019 23.94 -1.31 -5.76
CA CYS A 1019 24.00 -0.17 -6.70
C CYS A 1019 23.91 1.16 -5.93
N GLY A 1020 24.99 1.48 -5.23
CA GLY A 1020 25.07 2.69 -4.42
C GLY A 1020 26.43 2.96 -3.78
N SER A 1021 27.55 2.79 -4.48
CA SER A 1021 28.76 3.62 -4.27
C SER A 1021 29.89 3.25 -5.22
N THR A 1022 30.35 4.24 -5.97
CA THR A 1022 31.71 4.28 -6.49
C THR A 1022 32.67 4.61 -5.34
N SER A 1023 33.65 3.76 -5.06
CA SER A 1023 35.09 4.09 -4.88
C SER A 1023 35.88 3.05 -4.07
N ASN A 1024 36.91 2.52 -4.73
CA ASN A 1024 38.27 2.15 -4.29
C ASN A 1024 38.58 1.27 -3.05
N SER A 1025 39.52 0.36 -3.35
CA SER A 1025 40.68 -0.14 -2.59
C SER A 1025 40.54 -1.38 -1.70
N GLU A 1026 41.03 -2.50 -2.26
CA GLU A 1026 42.20 -3.28 -1.81
C GLU A 1026 42.29 -3.89 -0.39
N ILE A 1027 42.39 -5.23 -0.40
CA ILE A 1027 43.18 -6.17 0.43
C ILE A 1027 42.38 -7.17 1.32
N PRO A 1028 42.74 -8.47 1.31
CA PRO A 1028 41.92 -9.59 1.77
C PRO A 1028 42.41 -10.22 3.09
N GLU A 1029 41.64 -11.15 3.65
CA GLU A 1029 42.10 -12.50 4.09
C GLU A 1029 41.19 -13.13 5.17
N SER A 1030 40.93 -14.43 4.96
CA SER A 1030 40.78 -15.50 5.98
C SER A 1030 39.53 -15.48 6.87
N ALA A 1031 38.92 -16.59 7.28
CA ALA A 1031 39.07 -18.00 6.99
C ALA A 1031 37.94 -18.73 7.75
N GLU A 1032 37.47 -19.79 7.10
CA GLU A 1032 37.17 -21.09 7.72
C GLU A 1032 35.93 -21.29 8.60
N SER A 1033 35.12 -22.26 8.10
CA SER A 1033 34.66 -23.46 8.81
C SER A 1033 33.53 -23.27 9.84
N ALA A 1034 32.58 -24.18 10.01
CA ALA A 1034 32.25 -25.43 9.36
C ALA A 1034 30.98 -25.92 10.08
N GLU A 1035 30.11 -26.55 9.31
CA GLU A 1035 29.65 -27.92 9.53
C GLU A 1035 28.37 -28.10 10.36
N SER A 1036 27.38 -28.54 9.59
CA SER A 1036 26.84 -29.91 9.65
C SER A 1036 25.58 -30.04 10.52
N ALA A 1037 24.46 -30.42 9.88
CA ALA A 1037 24.05 -31.82 9.68
C ALA A 1037 22.95 -32.16 10.73
N GLU A 1038 21.91 -32.91 10.46
CA GLU A 1038 21.58 -33.79 9.35
C GLU A 1038 20.15 -34.28 9.61
N SER A 1039 19.39 -34.48 8.53
CA SER A 1039 18.56 -35.68 8.30
C SER A 1039 17.31 -35.89 9.21
N SER A 1040 16.26 -36.59 8.82
CA SER A 1040 15.96 -37.41 7.65
C SER A 1040 14.47 -37.80 7.70
N ASP A 1041 13.92 -38.06 6.51
CA ASP A 1041 12.97 -39.12 6.16
C ASP A 1041 11.48 -38.98 6.56
N SER A 1042 10.58 -38.77 5.58
CA SER A 1042 10.03 -39.72 4.55
C SER A 1042 8.91 -40.60 5.15
N SER A 1043 7.80 -40.97 4.51
CA SER A 1043 7.23 -40.82 3.16
C SER A 1043 5.74 -41.26 3.24
N ASP A 1044 4.89 -40.73 2.35
CA ASP A 1044 3.94 -41.46 1.47
C ASP A 1044 2.47 -41.44 1.93
N SER A 1045 1.43 -41.29 1.10
CA SER A 1045 1.25 -40.97 -0.33
C SER A 1045 -0.27 -40.92 -0.63
N THR A 1046 -0.70 -40.08 -1.60
CA THR A 1046 -1.86 -40.25 -2.54
C THR A 1046 -3.31 -40.19 -2.00
N ASP A 1047 -4.31 -39.52 -2.61
CA ASP A 1047 -4.42 -38.67 -3.80
C ASP A 1047 -5.81 -37.98 -3.84
N HIS A 1048 -5.89 -36.92 -4.67
CA HIS A 1048 -7.06 -36.36 -5.37
C HIS A 1048 -7.80 -35.10 -4.86
N SER A 1049 -7.57 -34.03 -5.64
CA SER A 1049 -8.50 -32.98 -6.06
C SER A 1049 -8.86 -31.89 -5.03
N GLN A 1050 -8.18 -30.75 -5.12
CA GLN A 1050 -8.72 -29.45 -4.69
C GLN A 1050 -7.86 -28.28 -5.19
N SER A 1051 -8.55 -27.23 -5.68
CA SER A 1051 -7.95 -25.92 -5.95
C SER A 1051 -7.41 -25.33 -4.65
N SER A 1052 -6.11 -25.03 -4.58
CA SER A 1052 -5.49 -24.40 -3.42
C SER A 1052 -4.61 -23.23 -3.81
N ALA A 1053 -4.69 -22.19 -2.99
CA ALA A 1053 -3.99 -20.93 -3.04
C ALA A 1053 -2.49 -21.04 -3.37
N ARG A 1054 -1.97 -20.05 -4.10
CA ARG A 1054 -0.54 -19.81 -4.26
C ARG A 1054 0.05 -19.38 -2.90
N PRO A 1055 1.15 -19.97 -2.42
CA PRO A 1055 1.80 -19.50 -1.20
C PRO A 1055 2.60 -18.22 -1.47
N GLU A 1056 2.63 -17.33 -0.49
CA GLU A 1056 3.55 -16.19 -0.39
C GLU A 1056 4.98 -16.72 -0.20
N SER A 1057 5.87 -16.56 -1.20
CA SER A 1057 7.25 -17.09 -1.15
C SER A 1057 8.37 -16.04 -1.01
N SER A 1058 8.06 -14.83 -0.55
CA SER A 1058 9.10 -13.81 -0.29
C SER A 1058 9.77 -13.91 1.09
N GLU A 1059 9.15 -14.53 2.10
CA GLU A 1059 9.79 -14.77 3.41
C GLU A 1059 10.84 -15.91 3.35
N ASN A 1060 10.81 -16.77 2.33
CA ASN A 1060 11.74 -17.90 2.24
C ASN A 1060 13.14 -17.52 1.71
N LEU A 1061 13.29 -16.42 0.96
CA LEU A 1061 14.59 -16.03 0.40
C LEU A 1061 15.60 -15.52 1.45
N LEU A 1062 15.13 -14.81 2.49
CA LEU A 1062 16.00 -14.40 3.62
C LEU A 1062 16.33 -15.57 4.55
N SER A 1063 15.47 -16.59 4.63
CA SER A 1063 15.80 -17.85 5.32
C SER A 1063 16.85 -18.67 4.56
N TRP A 1064 16.85 -18.55 3.23
CA TRP A 1064 17.76 -19.24 2.32
C TRP A 1064 19.21 -18.79 2.51
N PHE A 1065 19.45 -17.48 2.57
CA PHE A 1065 20.78 -16.92 2.84
C PHE A 1065 21.22 -17.09 4.30
N GLY A 1066 20.28 -17.20 5.24
CA GLY A 1066 20.57 -17.46 6.65
C GLY A 1066 21.02 -18.89 6.95
N MET A 1067 20.79 -19.84 6.03
CA MET A 1067 21.18 -21.25 6.20
C MET A 1067 22.51 -21.64 5.53
N VAL A 1068 23.05 -20.82 4.62
CA VAL A 1068 24.37 -21.05 3.98
C VAL A 1068 25.54 -20.69 4.94
N GLY A 1069 25.24 -20.17 6.14
CA GLY A 1069 26.20 -19.89 7.20
C GLY A 1069 26.29 -20.94 8.32
N LYS A 1070 25.98 -22.21 8.07
CA LYS A 1070 26.23 -23.34 8.99
C LYS A 1070 26.81 -24.56 8.31
#